data_AF-A0A7C3VUG6-F1
#
_entry.id   AF-A0A7C3VUG6-F1
#
_cell.length_a   1.000
_cell.length_b   1.000
_cell.length_c   1.000
_cell.angle_alpha   90.00
_cell.angle_beta   90.00
_cell.angle_gamma   90.00
#
_symmetry.space_group_name_H-M   'P 1'
#
loop_
_entity.id
_entity.type
_entity.pdbx_description
1 polymer ?
#
loop_
_entity_poly.entity_id
_entity_poly.type
_entity_poly.pdbx_seq_one_letter_code
_entity_poly.pdbx_strand_id
1 'polypeptide(L)'
;MKESTSLADIARDLLSSKEGQIERAEVIEDRCDSLTVRISYGGLESTESLVLTVHAEDGKHKTIQAISPSKTPLTAGTGEITAKLVLAPNVAGGTKIQQSFLVVAIGKESAIKKAAIKVFVCNKKWEKSLAPEELQISVVAEPIGKSRTLSGSGAPPLVLNPKVFVTKKATLSPVGIRPEPSGTEKKRPVVQAIPIEGAPTPSFRHVAMPVQTPTLAPSLGALRSTNLALGLPKDVKDNNGRGPSANAVRLFDMLSSDVGLTAEDVVDIHPNIYEDANPDSGYFYYLPRGYYLYWDSDTGYALRMLYGASADQSSTNVVSIAARLTSGLDPSDISLVRKLLQKYCESTGHKFRELKPFPFSNISISLKGDLGQYNIPPERISVTGISDIAGMIDISLTTDPVTKENLQMVLTQGLGISGTVTYQSASDTGSGALQVIIPISIKFADRHSFGARNFARGLRFKNASLFPMKLKYLNVLVPGETPTVYSYDLADTQVPAGASATIDGQKIPTWLDSAALKMWVDYAVLADDEEAVAKAIGSVTGGVTSITQSEITFRTLTPLADTGAAVILVTVSSKYFDATASAEVVKTVELTQDSSSFKVGPIYLINRQPGEIKPGDPLFRYKLTVVNPDGTMQEGASWVEANNLTVYIGAAQIRSITGVSETPSPSPEPTQNTQSPASDQQAPAEQPAQ
;
A
#
# COMPACT_ATOMS: atom_id res chain seq x y z
N MET A 1 43.38 -2.42 -5.07
CA MET A 1 43.64 -2.36 -6.54
C MET A 1 45.14 -2.43 -6.77
N LYS A 2 45.63 -3.02 -7.87
CA LYS A 2 47.07 -3.03 -8.21
C LYS A 2 47.43 -1.79 -9.03
N GLU A 3 48.61 -1.23 -8.80
CA GLU A 3 49.15 -0.14 -9.61
C GLU A 3 49.59 -0.68 -10.98
N SER A 4 49.28 0.06 -12.05
CA SER A 4 49.71 -0.23 -13.42
C SER A 4 50.48 0.98 -13.92
N THR A 5 51.67 0.75 -14.48
CA THR A 5 52.52 1.81 -15.01
C THR A 5 52.51 1.74 -16.53
N SER A 6 51.55 2.40 -17.18
CA SER A 6 51.58 2.60 -18.63
C SER A 6 52.33 3.89 -18.99
N LEU A 7 52.81 4.01 -20.23
CA LEU A 7 53.43 5.23 -20.76
C LEU A 7 52.52 6.46 -20.66
N ALA A 8 51.20 6.28 -20.69
CA ALA A 8 50.23 7.37 -20.49
C ALA A 8 50.18 7.83 -19.02
N ASP A 9 50.42 6.93 -18.06
CA ASP A 9 50.48 7.27 -16.64
C ASP A 9 51.74 8.07 -16.32
N ILE A 10 52.87 7.72 -16.96
CA ILE A 10 54.13 8.50 -16.88
C ILE A 10 53.94 9.92 -17.44
N ALA A 11 53.22 10.07 -18.56
CA ALA A 11 52.95 11.38 -19.15
C ALA A 11 52.00 12.25 -18.30
N ARG A 12 51.05 11.64 -17.57
CA ARG A 12 50.16 12.36 -16.64
C ARG A 12 50.87 12.74 -15.34
N ASP A 13 51.77 11.90 -14.86
CA ASP A 13 52.58 12.17 -13.66
C ASP A 13 53.49 13.40 -13.88
N LEU A 14 54.05 13.53 -15.10
CA LEU A 14 54.80 14.72 -15.55
C LEU A 14 53.98 16.03 -15.60
N LEU A 15 52.65 15.94 -15.61
CA LEU A 15 51.75 17.10 -15.63
C LEU A 15 51.28 17.54 -14.23
N SER A 16 51.66 16.80 -13.17
CA SER A 16 51.40 17.17 -11.78
C SER A 16 52.48 18.11 -11.22
N SER A 17 52.08 19.19 -10.55
CA SER A 17 52.99 19.92 -9.65
C SER A 17 53.13 19.09 -8.37
N LYS A 18 54.30 19.07 -7.72
CA LYS A 18 54.56 18.27 -6.49
C LYS A 18 53.75 18.70 -5.25
N GLU A 19 52.61 19.34 -5.43
CA GLU A 19 51.69 19.81 -4.39
C GLU A 19 50.60 18.75 -4.17
N GLY A 20 50.91 17.71 -3.40
CA GLY A 20 49.97 16.69 -2.95
C GLY A 20 50.04 15.32 -3.64
N GLN A 21 49.48 14.32 -2.98
CA GLN A 21 49.46 12.93 -3.43
C GLN A 21 48.10 12.26 -3.16
N ILE A 22 47.70 11.38 -4.08
CA ILE A 22 46.59 10.44 -3.88
C ILE A 22 47.21 9.11 -3.43
N GLU A 23 46.92 8.70 -2.21
CA GLU A 23 47.61 7.57 -1.57
C GLU A 23 46.95 6.24 -1.94
N ARG A 24 45.62 6.16 -1.74
CA ARG A 24 44.85 4.93 -1.85
C ARG A 24 43.44 5.19 -2.36
N ALA A 25 42.92 4.22 -3.14
CA ALA A 25 41.50 4.09 -3.44
C ALA A 25 41.02 2.68 -3.07
N GLU A 26 39.94 2.58 -2.30
CA GLU A 26 39.34 1.35 -1.80
C GLU A 26 37.87 1.25 -2.19
N VAL A 27 37.43 0.12 -2.73
CA VAL A 27 36.01 -0.10 -3.06
C VAL A 27 35.27 -0.41 -1.76
N ILE A 28 34.26 0.41 -1.45
CA ILE A 28 33.37 0.20 -0.31
C ILE A 28 32.14 -0.62 -0.75
N GLU A 29 31.60 -0.32 -1.93
CA GLU A 29 30.38 -0.94 -2.43
C GLU A 29 30.41 -1.05 -3.97
N ASP A 30 30.03 -2.21 -4.48
CA ASP A 30 29.98 -2.52 -5.91
C ASP A 30 28.61 -3.09 -6.28
N ARG A 31 27.77 -2.27 -6.93
CA ARG A 31 26.45 -2.67 -7.46
C ARG A 31 26.46 -2.67 -8.99
N CYS A 32 25.52 -3.32 -9.65
CA CYS A 32 25.47 -3.35 -11.12
C CYS A 32 25.50 -1.95 -11.77
N ASP A 33 24.92 -0.93 -11.12
CA ASP A 33 24.76 0.42 -11.66
C ASP A 33 25.56 1.51 -10.94
N SER A 34 26.28 1.17 -9.87
CA SER A 34 26.98 2.13 -9.02
C SER A 34 28.25 1.56 -8.40
N LEU A 35 29.21 2.43 -8.14
CA LEU A 35 30.48 2.11 -7.49
C LEU A 35 30.80 3.17 -6.45
N THR A 36 30.94 2.76 -5.18
CA THR A 36 31.33 3.65 -4.08
C THR A 36 32.77 3.34 -3.69
N VAL A 37 33.63 4.36 -3.71
CA VAL A 37 35.06 4.25 -3.38
C VAL A 37 35.45 5.22 -2.27
N ARG A 38 36.31 4.77 -1.35
CA ARG A 38 37.02 5.59 -0.38
C ARG A 38 38.37 6.00 -0.95
N ILE A 39 38.69 7.28 -0.87
CA ILE A 39 39.93 7.84 -1.41
C ILE A 39 40.67 8.56 -0.29
N SER A 40 41.90 8.14 -0.03
CA SER A 40 42.82 8.77 0.93
C SER A 40 43.83 9.63 0.16
N TYR A 41 44.02 10.87 0.60
CA TYR A 41 44.92 11.85 -0.03
C TYR A 41 45.65 12.67 1.03
N GLY A 42 46.80 13.24 0.67
CA GLY A 42 47.64 14.02 1.59
C GLY A 42 48.61 14.96 0.90
N GLY A 43 49.23 15.84 1.69
CA GLY A 43 50.33 16.71 1.24
C GLY A 43 49.91 17.92 0.40
N LEU A 44 48.65 18.35 0.47
CA LEU A 44 48.19 19.56 -0.22
C LEU A 44 48.48 20.80 0.65
N GLU A 45 49.21 21.78 0.10
CA GLU A 45 49.60 23.01 0.82
C GLU A 45 48.42 24.00 1.00
N SER A 46 47.47 24.00 0.06
CA SER A 46 46.22 24.75 0.15
C SER A 46 45.08 23.96 -0.48
N THR A 47 43.91 24.00 0.14
CA THR A 47 42.69 23.35 -0.34
C THR A 47 41.69 24.33 -0.96
N GLU A 48 42.03 25.62 -0.97
CA GLU A 48 41.15 26.66 -1.46
C GLU A 48 40.86 26.44 -2.95
N SER A 49 39.59 26.18 -3.27
CA SER A 49 39.11 25.86 -4.63
C SER A 49 39.60 24.53 -5.22
N LEU A 50 40.16 23.61 -4.42
CA LEU A 50 40.48 22.26 -4.90
C LEU A 50 39.26 21.35 -4.88
N VAL A 51 39.07 20.62 -5.98
CA VAL A 51 38.02 19.62 -6.13
C VAL A 51 38.67 18.28 -6.45
N LEU A 52 38.28 17.25 -5.69
CA LEU A 52 38.57 15.88 -6.01
C LEU A 52 37.54 15.39 -7.02
N THR A 53 38.01 14.96 -8.18
CA THR A 53 37.18 14.39 -9.26
C THR A 53 37.52 12.92 -9.42
N VAL A 54 36.48 12.09 -9.49
CA VAL A 54 36.58 10.66 -9.78
C VAL A 54 35.81 10.37 -11.05
N HIS A 55 36.42 9.69 -12.00
CA HIS A 55 35.73 9.24 -13.22
C HIS A 55 36.20 7.86 -13.67
N ALA A 56 35.37 7.21 -14.48
CA ALA A 56 35.64 5.89 -15.04
C ALA A 56 36.23 6.01 -16.45
N GLU A 57 37.22 5.17 -16.76
CA GLU A 57 37.80 5.03 -18.09
C GLU A 57 37.74 3.58 -18.61
N ASP A 58 37.63 3.45 -19.93
CA ASP A 58 37.66 2.18 -20.64
C ASP A 58 39.10 1.64 -20.82
N GLY A 59 39.26 0.46 -21.40
CA GLY A 59 40.57 -0.14 -21.69
C GLY A 59 41.47 0.66 -22.65
N LYS A 60 40.97 1.75 -23.24
CA LYS A 60 41.70 2.68 -24.11
C LYS A 60 41.94 4.04 -23.43
N HIS A 61 41.74 4.13 -22.11
CA HIS A 61 41.86 5.37 -21.33
C HIS A 61 40.93 6.50 -21.81
N LYS A 62 39.75 6.16 -22.35
CA LYS A 62 38.72 7.14 -22.68
C LYS A 62 37.70 7.24 -21.56
N THR A 63 37.34 8.46 -21.18
CA THR A 63 36.27 8.71 -20.21
C THR A 63 34.96 8.11 -20.68
N ILE A 64 34.34 7.30 -19.83
CA ILE A 64 33.06 6.67 -20.11
C ILE A 64 31.94 7.67 -19.76
N GLN A 65 31.43 8.38 -20.76
CA GLN A 65 30.38 9.41 -20.59
C GLN A 65 29.08 8.88 -19.96
N ALA A 66 28.82 7.58 -20.10
CA ALA A 66 27.67 6.92 -19.51
C ALA A 66 27.76 6.77 -17.97
N ILE A 67 28.91 7.06 -17.35
CA ILE A 67 29.10 7.01 -15.90
C ILE A 67 29.35 8.44 -15.40
N SER A 68 28.47 8.92 -14.53
CA SER A 68 28.57 10.28 -14.00
C SER A 68 29.81 10.40 -13.10
N PRO A 69 30.69 11.39 -13.33
CA PRO A 69 31.84 11.62 -12.46
C PRO A 69 31.39 12.12 -11.08
N SER A 70 32.16 11.77 -10.06
CA SER A 70 31.96 12.30 -8.70
C SER A 70 32.89 13.50 -8.49
N LYS A 71 32.36 14.60 -7.95
CA LYS A 71 33.12 15.82 -7.64
C LYS A 71 32.89 16.20 -6.18
N THR A 72 33.96 16.34 -5.41
CA THR A 72 33.88 16.68 -3.99
C THR A 72 34.87 17.80 -3.68
N PRO A 73 34.41 18.96 -3.18
CA PRO A 73 35.30 20.02 -2.69
C PRO A 73 36.17 19.52 -1.53
N LEU A 74 37.45 19.89 -1.53
CA LEU A 74 38.37 19.55 -0.44
C LEU A 74 38.33 20.61 0.65
N THR A 75 38.29 20.19 1.91
CA THR A 75 38.28 21.09 3.08
C THR A 75 39.58 21.00 3.90
N ALA A 76 40.39 19.97 3.71
CA ALA A 76 41.63 19.74 4.46
C ALA A 76 42.75 19.23 3.53
N GLY A 77 44.00 19.54 3.86
CA GLY A 77 45.15 19.21 3.00
C GLY A 77 45.50 17.71 2.99
N THR A 78 44.96 16.97 3.95
CA THR A 78 45.01 15.53 4.09
C THR A 78 43.64 15.05 4.57
N GLY A 79 43.16 13.92 4.05
CA GLY A 79 41.90 13.35 4.51
C GLY A 79 41.44 12.14 3.70
N GLU A 80 40.22 11.71 4.03
CA GLU A 80 39.51 10.66 3.31
C GLU A 80 38.19 11.19 2.76
N ILE A 81 37.88 10.85 1.52
CA ILE A 81 36.61 11.18 0.87
C ILE A 81 35.97 9.92 0.33
N THR A 82 34.66 9.81 0.50
CA THR A 82 33.86 8.80 -0.19
C THR A 82 33.29 9.42 -1.47
N ALA A 83 33.59 8.80 -2.60
CA ALA A 83 33.09 9.19 -3.91
C ALA A 83 32.19 8.08 -4.46
N LYS A 84 31.05 8.47 -5.05
CA LYS A 84 30.10 7.54 -5.66
C LYS A 84 29.96 7.84 -7.13
N LEU A 85 30.25 6.84 -7.95
CA LEU A 85 30.01 6.83 -9.40
C LEU A 85 28.68 6.10 -9.68
N VAL A 86 27.89 6.63 -10.60
CA VAL A 86 26.56 6.09 -10.95
C VAL A 86 26.38 6.11 -12.47
N LEU A 87 25.80 5.05 -13.04
CA LEU A 87 25.35 5.07 -14.44
C LEU A 87 24.37 6.24 -14.65
N ALA A 88 24.61 7.03 -15.69
CA ALA A 88 23.77 8.17 -16.02
C ALA A 88 22.32 7.73 -16.28
N PRO A 89 21.32 8.54 -15.89
CA PRO A 89 19.90 8.14 -15.95
C PRO A 89 19.39 7.94 -17.39
N ASN A 90 20.06 8.54 -18.38
CA ASN A 90 19.73 8.47 -19.81
C ASN A 90 20.35 7.26 -20.53
N VAL A 91 21.08 6.39 -19.82
CA VAL A 91 21.60 5.14 -20.40
C VAL A 91 20.43 4.18 -20.59
N ALA A 92 20.24 3.68 -21.82
CA ALA A 92 19.18 2.74 -22.14
C ALA A 92 19.26 1.46 -21.28
N GLY A 93 18.11 0.91 -20.90
CA GLY A 93 18.02 -0.37 -20.19
C GLY A 93 18.75 -1.48 -20.94
N GLY A 94 19.44 -2.36 -20.19
CA GLY A 94 20.17 -3.51 -20.74
C GLY A 94 21.58 -3.16 -21.27
N THR A 95 21.97 -1.89 -21.24
CA THR A 95 23.32 -1.47 -21.64
C THR A 95 24.36 -2.07 -20.70
N LYS A 96 25.36 -2.75 -21.28
CA LYS A 96 26.54 -3.29 -20.59
C LYS A 96 27.78 -2.49 -20.93
N ILE A 97 28.50 -2.02 -19.91
CA ILE A 97 29.71 -1.20 -20.06
C ILE A 97 30.84 -1.83 -19.24
N GLN A 98 32.03 -1.93 -19.84
CA GLN A 98 33.23 -2.38 -19.14
C GLN A 98 34.10 -1.18 -18.77
N GLN A 99 34.30 -0.96 -17.48
CA GLN A 99 35.34 -0.08 -16.96
C GLN A 99 36.61 -0.89 -16.75
N SER A 100 37.75 -0.28 -17.09
CA SER A 100 39.08 -0.88 -16.84
C SER A 100 39.88 -0.05 -15.84
N PHE A 101 39.66 1.27 -15.80
CA PHE A 101 40.41 2.16 -14.92
C PHE A 101 39.50 3.10 -14.14
N LEU A 102 39.94 3.44 -12.93
CA LEU A 102 39.37 4.48 -12.09
C LEU A 102 40.40 5.61 -12.01
N VAL A 103 40.02 6.80 -12.45
CA VAL A 103 40.91 7.98 -12.41
C VAL A 103 40.45 8.89 -11.28
N VAL A 104 41.39 9.24 -10.43
CA VAL A 104 41.21 10.21 -9.35
C VAL A 104 42.12 11.39 -9.64
N ALA A 105 41.55 12.60 -9.65
CA ALA A 105 42.28 13.83 -9.88
C ALA A 105 41.92 14.89 -8.83
N ILE A 106 42.91 15.61 -8.34
CA ILE A 106 42.73 16.76 -7.45
C ILE A 106 43.22 18.00 -8.18
N GLY A 107 42.39 19.03 -8.27
CA GLY A 107 42.79 20.30 -8.87
C GLY A 107 41.66 21.31 -8.90
N LYS A 108 41.96 22.52 -9.37
CA LYS A 108 40.91 23.51 -9.67
C LYS A 108 40.06 23.01 -10.83
N GLU A 109 38.76 23.29 -10.80
CA GLU A 109 37.79 22.75 -11.77
C GLU A 109 38.15 23.12 -13.22
N SER A 110 38.59 24.36 -13.44
CA SER A 110 38.98 24.89 -14.75
C SER A 110 40.46 24.71 -15.11
N ALA A 111 41.29 24.18 -14.21
CA ALA A 111 42.72 24.10 -14.45
C ALA A 111 43.09 22.89 -15.33
N ILE A 112 43.92 23.17 -16.35
CA ILE A 112 44.52 22.16 -17.24
C ILE A 112 45.53 21.30 -16.44
N LYS A 113 46.32 21.94 -15.58
CA LYS A 113 47.22 21.26 -14.64
C LYS A 113 46.45 20.87 -13.39
N LYS A 114 46.60 19.62 -12.98
CA LYS A 114 46.02 19.10 -11.73
C LYS A 114 47.12 19.01 -10.67
N ALA A 115 46.75 19.22 -9.42
CA ALA A 115 47.64 19.12 -8.27
C ALA A 115 48.11 17.67 -8.06
N ALA A 116 47.18 16.70 -8.20
CA ALA A 116 47.51 15.28 -8.20
C ALA A 116 46.59 14.53 -9.17
N ILE A 117 47.13 13.51 -9.85
CA ILE A 117 46.34 12.55 -10.65
C ILE A 117 46.86 11.15 -10.36
N LYS A 118 45.97 10.21 -10.08
CA LYS A 118 46.33 8.79 -9.94
C LYS A 118 45.30 7.90 -10.64
N VAL A 119 45.80 6.90 -11.36
CA VAL A 119 45.00 5.94 -12.12
C VAL A 119 45.09 4.58 -11.42
N PHE A 120 43.94 3.98 -11.15
CA PHE A 120 43.84 2.67 -10.52
C PHE A 120 43.20 1.66 -11.48
N VAL A 121 43.71 0.43 -11.50
CA VAL A 121 43.07 -0.67 -12.24
C VAL A 121 41.78 -1.07 -11.53
N CYS A 122 40.65 -0.96 -12.23
CA CYS A 122 39.31 -1.24 -11.72
C CYS A 122 38.47 -1.89 -12.83
N ASN A 123 38.45 -3.23 -12.86
CA ASN A 123 37.76 -4.02 -13.88
C ASN A 123 36.27 -4.21 -13.57
N LYS A 124 35.53 -3.10 -13.44
CA LYS A 124 34.10 -3.14 -13.11
C LYS A 124 33.23 -3.34 -14.36
N LYS A 125 32.24 -4.23 -14.24
CA LYS A 125 31.15 -4.40 -15.21
C LYS A 125 29.95 -3.60 -14.74
N TRP A 126 29.50 -2.67 -15.58
CA TRP A 126 28.33 -1.85 -15.35
C TRP A 126 27.18 -2.40 -16.18
N GLU A 127 26.01 -2.52 -15.58
CA GLU A 127 24.79 -2.96 -16.24
C GLU A 127 23.63 -2.08 -15.78
N LYS A 128 22.96 -1.44 -16.73
CA LYS A 128 21.69 -0.76 -16.46
C LYS A 128 20.60 -1.83 -16.50
N SER A 129 19.97 -2.12 -15.37
CA SER A 129 18.79 -2.99 -15.37
C SER A 129 17.73 -2.43 -16.32
N LEU A 130 17.16 -3.27 -17.18
CA LEU A 130 15.98 -2.91 -17.95
C LEU A 130 14.87 -2.53 -16.97
N ALA A 131 14.28 -1.35 -17.15
CA ALA A 131 13.05 -1.05 -16.44
C ALA A 131 12.03 -2.12 -16.84
N PRO A 132 11.26 -2.68 -15.90
CA PRO A 132 10.31 -3.73 -16.24
C PRO A 132 9.33 -3.30 -17.35
N GLU A 133 8.97 -2.02 -17.41
CA GLU A 133 8.12 -1.43 -18.45
C GLU A 133 8.71 -1.49 -19.87
N GLU A 134 10.04 -1.54 -19.99
CA GLU A 134 10.76 -1.69 -21.27
C GLU A 134 10.93 -3.16 -21.67
N LEU A 135 10.66 -4.10 -20.76
CA LEU A 135 10.79 -5.52 -21.01
C LEU A 135 9.61 -6.01 -21.87
N GLN A 136 9.91 -6.41 -23.10
CA GLN A 136 8.98 -7.07 -24.00
C GLN A 136 9.33 -8.55 -24.15
N ILE A 137 8.43 -9.41 -23.67
CA ILE A 137 8.59 -10.87 -23.73
C ILE A 137 7.82 -11.39 -24.94
N SER A 138 8.41 -12.31 -25.71
CA SER A 138 7.71 -13.02 -26.79
C SER A 138 7.30 -14.40 -26.31
N VAL A 139 6.03 -14.74 -26.48
CA VAL A 139 5.45 -16.02 -26.01
C VAL A 139 4.80 -16.73 -27.18
N VAL A 140 5.20 -17.96 -27.45
CA VAL A 140 4.58 -18.77 -28.52
C VAL A 140 3.38 -19.50 -27.94
N ALA A 141 2.20 -19.34 -28.55
CA ALA A 141 1.00 -20.09 -28.17
C ALA A 141 1.00 -21.48 -28.83
N GLU A 142 1.23 -22.52 -28.04
CA GLU A 142 1.32 -23.90 -28.52
C GLU A 142 -0.04 -24.63 -28.42
N PRO A 143 -0.60 -25.18 -29.51
CA PRO A 143 -1.89 -25.85 -29.44
C PRO A 143 -1.83 -27.12 -28.58
N ILE A 144 -2.82 -27.28 -27.70
CA ILE A 144 -2.99 -28.46 -26.85
C ILE A 144 -4.39 -29.05 -27.01
N GLY A 145 -4.54 -30.33 -26.70
CA GLY A 145 -5.82 -31.04 -26.80
C GLY A 145 -6.47 -30.90 -28.18
N LYS A 146 -7.75 -30.52 -28.20
CA LYS A 146 -8.57 -30.28 -29.39
C LYS A 146 -8.05 -29.16 -30.27
N SER A 147 -7.26 -28.22 -29.75
CA SER A 147 -6.66 -27.17 -30.58
C SER A 147 -5.66 -27.74 -31.59
N ARG A 148 -5.04 -28.90 -31.31
CA ARG A 148 -4.06 -29.54 -32.22
C ARG A 148 -4.69 -30.04 -33.52
N THR A 149 -5.98 -30.31 -33.52
CA THR A 149 -6.69 -30.80 -34.71
C THR A 149 -7.21 -29.67 -35.59
N LEU A 150 -7.15 -28.42 -35.11
CA LEU A 150 -7.51 -27.25 -35.88
C LEU A 150 -6.39 -26.94 -36.89
N SER A 151 -6.59 -27.33 -38.15
CA SER A 151 -5.70 -26.98 -39.26
C SER A 151 -6.25 -25.79 -40.06
N GLY A 152 -5.34 -25.01 -40.67
CA GLY A 152 -5.60 -23.69 -41.24
C GLY A 152 -6.67 -23.60 -42.35
N SER A 153 -7.20 -22.37 -42.50
CA SER A 153 -8.10 -21.80 -43.53
C SER A 153 -9.45 -22.46 -43.82
N GLY A 154 -9.76 -23.65 -43.32
CA GLY A 154 -11.09 -24.23 -43.46
C GLY A 154 -11.95 -23.96 -42.23
N ALA A 155 -12.83 -22.94 -42.28
CA ALA A 155 -13.90 -22.88 -41.28
C ALA A 155 -14.74 -24.16 -41.42
N PRO A 156 -14.91 -24.99 -40.37
CA PRO A 156 -15.97 -25.99 -40.42
C PRO A 156 -17.28 -25.24 -40.65
N PRO A 157 -18.14 -25.68 -41.59
CA PRO A 157 -19.43 -25.05 -41.75
C PRO A 157 -20.13 -25.11 -40.39
N LEU A 158 -20.63 -23.96 -39.93
CA LEU A 158 -21.53 -23.83 -38.78
C LEU A 158 -22.82 -24.60 -39.10
N VAL A 159 -22.76 -25.93 -39.08
CA VAL A 159 -23.92 -26.79 -39.17
C VAL A 159 -24.32 -27.11 -37.73
N LEU A 160 -25.24 -26.31 -37.22
CA LEU A 160 -25.95 -26.58 -35.98
C LEU A 160 -26.96 -27.70 -36.26
N ASN A 161 -26.66 -28.95 -35.89
CA ASN A 161 -27.58 -30.07 -36.09
C ASN A 161 -27.89 -30.75 -34.75
N PRO A 162 -28.90 -30.29 -34.00
CA PRO A 162 -29.13 -30.76 -32.63
C PRO A 162 -29.36 -32.28 -32.59
N LYS A 163 -28.39 -33.04 -32.08
CA LYS A 163 -28.63 -34.40 -31.59
C LYS A 163 -28.95 -34.35 -30.10
N VAL A 164 -30.20 -34.62 -29.79
CA VAL A 164 -30.76 -34.74 -28.44
C VAL A 164 -30.12 -35.94 -27.73
N PHE A 165 -29.37 -35.70 -26.65
CA PHE A 165 -28.96 -36.75 -25.71
C PHE A 165 -29.88 -36.71 -24.49
N VAL A 166 -30.71 -37.74 -24.34
CA VAL A 166 -31.53 -37.96 -23.14
C VAL A 166 -30.68 -38.71 -22.11
N THR A 167 -30.13 -38.01 -21.12
CA THR A 167 -29.53 -38.63 -19.94
C THR A 167 -30.61 -38.97 -18.92
N LYS A 168 -30.75 -40.26 -18.59
CA LYS A 168 -31.67 -40.76 -17.57
C LYS A 168 -31.26 -40.26 -16.18
N LYS A 169 -32.25 -39.78 -15.42
CA LYS A 169 -32.20 -39.46 -13.98
C LYS A 169 -31.50 -40.57 -13.19
N ALA A 170 -30.45 -40.22 -12.46
CA ALA A 170 -29.88 -41.08 -11.42
C ALA A 170 -30.71 -40.93 -10.14
N THR A 171 -31.31 -42.03 -9.69
CA THR A 171 -32.04 -42.14 -8.42
C THR A 171 -31.02 -42.35 -7.31
N LEU A 172 -30.87 -41.38 -6.40
CA LEU A 172 -30.07 -41.54 -5.18
C LEU A 172 -30.93 -42.17 -4.08
N SER A 173 -30.47 -43.30 -3.53
CA SER A 173 -31.04 -43.93 -2.34
C SER A 173 -30.63 -43.17 -1.06
N PRO A 174 -31.51 -43.07 -0.05
CA PRO A 174 -31.24 -42.32 1.16
C PRO A 174 -30.32 -43.10 2.12
N VAL A 175 -29.28 -42.42 2.62
CA VAL A 175 -28.44 -42.88 3.74
C VAL A 175 -29.14 -42.49 5.04
N GLY A 176 -29.48 -43.48 5.85
CA GLY A 176 -30.07 -43.28 7.19
C GLY A 176 -29.00 -42.85 8.20
N ILE A 177 -29.26 -41.74 8.90
CA ILE A 177 -28.49 -41.31 10.05
C ILE A 177 -29.38 -41.45 11.29
N ARG A 178 -28.85 -42.21 12.26
CA ARG A 178 -29.40 -42.51 13.58
C ARG A 178 -29.18 -41.33 14.53
N PRO A 179 -30.17 -40.88 15.32
CA PRO A 179 -29.95 -39.83 16.31
C PRO A 179 -29.45 -40.42 17.64
N GLU A 180 -28.52 -39.70 18.27
CA GLU A 180 -28.13 -39.90 19.67
C GLU A 180 -28.56 -38.69 20.55
N PRO A 181 -28.72 -38.90 21.87
CA PRO A 181 -29.75 -38.23 22.66
C PRO A 181 -29.34 -36.91 23.32
N SER A 182 -30.39 -36.14 23.59
CA SER A 182 -30.42 -34.86 24.31
C SER A 182 -29.92 -34.94 25.75
N GLY A 183 -28.91 -34.14 26.07
CA GLY A 183 -28.56 -33.76 27.44
C GLY A 183 -29.24 -32.44 27.82
N THR A 184 -30.09 -32.49 28.85
CA THR A 184 -30.75 -31.35 29.49
C THR A 184 -29.78 -30.60 30.41
N GLU A 185 -29.71 -29.26 30.33
CA GLU A 185 -29.22 -28.48 31.46
C GLU A 185 -29.92 -27.14 31.71
N LYS A 186 -29.92 -26.79 33.00
CA LYS A 186 -30.88 -25.99 33.78
C LYS A 186 -30.88 -24.48 33.49
N LYS A 187 -32.09 -23.90 33.55
CA LYS A 187 -32.34 -22.45 33.72
C LYS A 187 -32.00 -21.99 35.15
N ARG A 188 -31.43 -20.78 35.28
CA ARG A 188 -31.53 -19.92 36.48
C ARG A 188 -31.65 -18.42 36.07
N PRO A 189 -32.23 -17.57 36.93
CA PRO A 189 -33.02 -16.41 36.53
C PRO A 189 -32.23 -15.11 36.40
N VAL A 190 -32.74 -14.21 35.55
CA VAL A 190 -32.29 -12.84 35.33
C VAL A 190 -32.87 -11.91 36.40
N VAL A 191 -31.99 -11.13 37.05
CA VAL A 191 -32.33 -10.06 37.99
C VAL A 191 -32.45 -8.74 37.22
N GLN A 192 -33.58 -8.06 37.37
CA GLN A 192 -33.83 -6.69 36.90
C GLN A 192 -33.18 -5.66 37.83
N ALA A 193 -32.63 -4.58 37.26
CA ALA A 193 -32.33 -3.36 37.98
C ALA A 193 -32.93 -2.14 37.26
N ILE A 194 -33.42 -1.22 38.09
CA ILE A 194 -34.28 -0.04 37.83
C ILE A 194 -33.39 1.18 37.47
N PRO A 195 -33.89 2.16 36.68
CA PRO A 195 -33.12 3.35 36.28
C PRO A 195 -33.01 4.38 37.41
N ILE A 196 -31.88 5.09 37.47
CA ILE A 196 -31.70 6.30 38.28
C ILE A 196 -31.45 7.48 37.34
N GLU A 197 -32.24 8.51 37.57
CA GLU A 197 -32.33 9.77 36.84
C GLU A 197 -31.53 10.87 37.57
N GLY A 198 -30.84 11.74 36.81
CA GLY A 198 -30.58 13.13 37.18
C GLY A 198 -29.19 13.52 37.71
N ALA A 199 -28.42 14.26 36.90
CA ALA A 199 -27.77 15.54 37.27
C ALA A 199 -27.11 16.21 36.04
N PRO A 200 -27.11 17.56 35.94
CA PRO A 200 -26.67 18.29 34.75
C PRO A 200 -25.16 18.61 34.80
N THR A 201 -24.50 18.61 33.65
CA THR A 201 -23.10 19.07 33.50
C THR A 201 -22.99 20.01 32.29
N PRO A 202 -22.05 20.98 32.32
CA PRO A 202 -22.16 22.25 31.61
C PRO A 202 -21.75 22.14 30.14
N SER A 203 -22.41 22.96 29.33
CA SER A 203 -22.17 23.11 27.90
C SER A 203 -20.90 23.94 27.64
N PHE A 204 -19.82 23.26 27.26
CA PHE A 204 -18.70 23.90 26.57
C PHE A 204 -18.87 23.73 25.05
N ARG A 205 -19.01 24.86 24.34
CA ARG A 205 -18.92 24.91 22.88
C ARG A 205 -17.48 24.64 22.46
N HIS A 206 -17.16 23.40 22.12
CA HIS A 206 -15.99 23.10 21.32
C HIS A 206 -16.30 23.41 19.85
N VAL A 207 -15.50 24.28 19.25
CA VAL A 207 -15.44 24.45 17.80
C VAL A 207 -14.80 23.16 17.26
N ALA A 208 -15.61 22.26 16.72
CA ALA A 208 -15.15 21.02 16.12
C ALA A 208 -14.33 21.33 14.86
N MET A 209 -13.04 21.01 14.88
CA MET A 209 -12.27 20.88 13.65
C MET A 209 -12.71 19.61 12.90
N PRO A 210 -12.72 19.62 11.55
CA PRO A 210 -13.20 18.49 10.76
C PRO A 210 -12.33 17.25 11.00
N VAL A 211 -12.97 16.18 11.48
CA VAL A 211 -12.39 14.82 11.56
C VAL A 211 -12.11 14.33 10.14
N GLN A 212 -10.87 13.99 9.82
CA GLN A 212 -10.53 13.34 8.56
C GLN A 212 -10.87 11.85 8.66
N THR A 213 -12.06 11.47 8.21
CA THR A 213 -12.32 10.08 7.86
C THR A 213 -11.45 9.70 6.65
N PRO A 214 -10.81 8.52 6.62
CA PRO A 214 -10.15 8.01 5.42
C PRO A 214 -11.19 7.96 4.29
N THR A 215 -11.18 8.97 3.45
CA THR A 215 -12.09 9.04 2.30
C THR A 215 -11.33 8.39 1.15
N LEU A 216 -11.73 7.18 0.78
CA LEU A 216 -11.27 6.57 -0.46
C LEU A 216 -11.72 7.51 -1.60
N ALA A 217 -10.79 7.85 -2.50
CA ALA A 217 -11.11 8.72 -3.62
C ALA A 217 -12.33 8.16 -4.39
N PRO A 218 -13.30 9.01 -4.78
CA PRO A 218 -14.37 8.57 -5.66
C PRO A 218 -13.76 8.29 -7.04
N SER A 219 -13.66 7.03 -7.43
CA SER A 219 -13.33 6.66 -8.81
C SER A 219 -14.54 6.94 -9.70
N LEU A 220 -14.36 7.76 -10.74
CA LEU A 220 -15.33 7.90 -11.83
C LEU A 220 -15.49 6.54 -12.52
N GLY A 221 -16.60 5.84 -12.28
CA GLY A 221 -16.87 4.58 -12.95
C GLY A 221 -17.89 3.67 -12.28
N ALA A 222 -18.33 3.97 -11.05
CA ALA A 222 -19.51 3.29 -10.50
C ALA A 222 -20.71 3.63 -11.39
N LEU A 223 -21.26 2.62 -12.07
CA LEU A 223 -22.61 2.66 -12.59
C LEU A 223 -23.53 3.01 -11.41
N ARG A 224 -23.83 4.29 -11.23
CA ARG A 224 -24.84 4.73 -10.27
C ARG A 224 -26.18 4.26 -10.81
N SER A 225 -26.58 3.03 -10.48
CA SER A 225 -27.99 2.66 -10.56
C SER A 225 -28.68 3.48 -9.46
N THR A 226 -29.38 4.53 -9.87
CA THR A 226 -29.98 5.51 -8.95
C THR A 226 -31.23 4.99 -8.23
N ASN A 227 -31.50 3.68 -8.28
CA ASN A 227 -32.62 3.06 -7.58
C ASN A 227 -32.15 1.71 -7.02
N LEU A 228 -31.81 1.68 -5.73
CA LEU A 228 -31.76 0.44 -4.95
C LEU A 228 -33.16 -0.17 -4.98
N ALA A 229 -33.45 -0.99 -5.99
CA ALA A 229 -34.73 -1.67 -6.14
C ALA A 229 -34.70 -2.93 -5.27
N LEU A 230 -34.84 -2.75 -3.95
CA LEU A 230 -35.12 -3.87 -3.06
C LEU A 230 -36.45 -4.52 -3.47
N GLY A 231 -36.45 -5.85 -3.57
CA GLY A 231 -37.60 -6.61 -4.01
C GLY A 231 -37.55 -7.01 -5.48
N LEU A 232 -38.65 -7.60 -5.94
CA LEU A 232 -38.78 -8.07 -7.31
C LEU A 232 -39.10 -6.89 -8.25
N PRO A 233 -38.33 -6.67 -9.34
CA PRO A 233 -38.55 -5.56 -10.26
C PRO A 233 -39.97 -5.53 -10.83
N LYS A 234 -40.50 -4.31 -11.06
CA LYS A 234 -41.88 -4.12 -11.53
C LYS A 234 -42.13 -4.78 -12.88
N ASP A 235 -41.19 -4.64 -13.82
CA ASP A 235 -41.25 -5.26 -15.14
C ASP A 235 -41.30 -6.79 -15.07
N VAL A 236 -40.63 -7.40 -14.09
CA VAL A 236 -40.69 -8.84 -13.85
C VAL A 236 -42.08 -9.23 -13.34
N LYS A 237 -42.62 -8.51 -12.35
CA LYS A 237 -43.98 -8.74 -11.80
C LYS A 237 -45.07 -8.59 -12.85
N ASP A 238 -45.06 -7.49 -13.60
CA ASP A 238 -46.04 -7.18 -14.65
C ASP A 238 -46.06 -8.26 -15.76
N ASN A 239 -44.97 -9.02 -15.86
CA ASN A 239 -44.78 -10.11 -16.80
C ASN A 239 -44.88 -11.51 -16.16
N ASN A 240 -45.57 -11.60 -15.02
CA ASN A 240 -45.86 -12.84 -14.29
C ASN A 240 -44.60 -13.58 -13.80
N GLY A 241 -43.47 -12.89 -13.67
CA GLY A 241 -42.30 -13.41 -12.97
C GLY A 241 -42.52 -13.39 -11.46
N ARG A 242 -41.96 -14.39 -10.77
CA ARG A 242 -42.19 -14.64 -9.34
C ARG A 242 -40.91 -14.58 -8.50
N GLY A 243 -39.77 -14.34 -9.14
CA GLY A 243 -38.46 -14.28 -8.52
C GLY A 243 -37.67 -15.59 -8.67
N PRO A 244 -36.41 -15.62 -8.22
CA PRO A 244 -35.53 -16.78 -8.37
C PRO A 244 -36.07 -18.02 -7.66
N SER A 245 -36.05 -19.16 -8.34
CA SER A 245 -36.33 -20.47 -7.75
C SER A 245 -35.05 -21.19 -7.32
N ALA A 246 -35.18 -22.30 -6.61
CA ALA A 246 -34.05 -23.18 -6.30
C ALA A 246 -33.52 -23.96 -7.53
N ASN A 247 -34.20 -23.89 -8.68
CA ASN A 247 -33.73 -24.51 -9.92
C ASN A 247 -32.61 -23.65 -10.51
N ALA A 248 -31.40 -24.20 -10.52
CA ALA A 248 -30.22 -23.55 -11.07
C ALA A 248 -29.71 -24.27 -12.32
N VAL A 249 -29.39 -23.49 -13.35
CA VAL A 249 -28.69 -23.93 -14.55
C VAL A 249 -27.20 -23.70 -14.37
N ARG A 250 -26.40 -24.75 -14.57
CA ARG A 250 -24.93 -24.68 -14.57
C ARG A 250 -24.41 -24.70 -16.00
N LEU A 251 -24.42 -23.52 -16.64
CA LEU A 251 -24.06 -23.38 -18.06
C LEU A 251 -22.62 -23.84 -18.34
N PHE A 252 -21.73 -23.68 -17.38
CA PHE A 252 -20.30 -23.96 -17.54
C PHE A 252 -19.97 -25.45 -17.46
N ASP A 253 -20.81 -26.26 -16.81
CA ASP A 253 -20.67 -27.72 -16.77
C ASP A 253 -20.91 -28.34 -18.17
N MET A 254 -21.50 -27.58 -19.09
CA MET A 254 -21.73 -27.97 -20.48
C MET A 254 -20.57 -27.63 -21.40
N LEU A 255 -19.56 -26.88 -20.92
CA LEU A 255 -18.41 -26.54 -21.74
C LEU A 255 -17.52 -27.76 -21.93
N SER A 256 -17.02 -27.92 -23.16
CA SER A 256 -15.98 -28.90 -23.43
C SER A 256 -14.61 -28.23 -23.42
N SER A 257 -13.72 -28.67 -22.55
CA SER A 257 -12.35 -28.15 -22.44
C SER A 257 -11.36 -29.27 -22.13
N ASP A 258 -10.11 -29.10 -22.58
CA ASP A 258 -9.01 -30.04 -22.34
C ASP A 258 -8.11 -29.64 -21.15
N VAL A 259 -8.27 -28.43 -20.60
CA VAL A 259 -7.41 -27.91 -19.52
C VAL A 259 -8.09 -27.82 -18.16
N GLY A 260 -9.20 -28.55 -17.97
CA GLY A 260 -9.89 -28.61 -16.68
C GLY A 260 -10.44 -27.27 -16.21
N LEU A 261 -10.88 -26.41 -17.14
CA LEU A 261 -11.43 -25.10 -16.82
C LEU A 261 -12.65 -25.22 -15.91
N THR A 262 -12.71 -24.32 -14.94
CA THR A 262 -13.89 -24.11 -14.11
C THR A 262 -14.67 -22.90 -14.62
N ALA A 263 -15.94 -22.75 -14.22
CA ALA A 263 -16.75 -21.56 -14.55
C ALA A 263 -16.01 -20.24 -14.23
N GLU A 264 -15.28 -20.32 -13.12
CA GLU A 264 -14.43 -19.31 -12.51
C GLU A 264 -13.28 -18.82 -13.40
N ASP A 265 -12.84 -19.64 -14.35
CA ASP A 265 -11.79 -19.29 -15.29
C ASP A 265 -12.32 -18.56 -16.53
N VAL A 266 -13.64 -18.60 -16.74
CA VAL A 266 -14.31 -18.11 -17.95
C VAL A 266 -15.01 -16.77 -17.71
N VAL A 267 -15.71 -16.61 -16.59
CA VAL A 267 -16.46 -15.39 -16.24
C VAL A 267 -16.45 -15.09 -14.74
N ASP A 268 -16.70 -13.84 -14.38
CA ASP A 268 -16.86 -13.39 -12.97
C ASP A 268 -18.32 -13.51 -12.46
N ILE A 269 -19.14 -14.36 -13.10
CA ILE A 269 -20.53 -14.67 -12.72
C ILE A 269 -20.59 -15.98 -11.93
N HIS A 270 -21.44 -16.01 -10.91
CA HIS A 270 -21.68 -17.21 -10.10
C HIS A 270 -22.10 -18.41 -10.98
N PRO A 271 -21.58 -19.63 -10.74
CA PRO A 271 -21.78 -20.78 -11.63
C PRO A 271 -23.24 -21.23 -11.77
N ASN A 272 -24.08 -20.91 -10.78
CA ASN A 272 -25.51 -21.18 -10.81
C ASN A 272 -26.28 -19.97 -11.34
N ILE A 273 -27.00 -20.15 -12.44
CA ILE A 273 -27.98 -19.19 -12.97
C ILE A 273 -29.37 -19.67 -12.57
N TYR A 274 -30.13 -18.86 -11.86
CA TYR A 274 -31.41 -19.27 -11.26
C TYR A 274 -32.57 -19.00 -12.22
N GLU A 275 -33.39 -20.01 -12.49
CA GLU A 275 -34.63 -19.86 -13.24
C GLU A 275 -35.72 -19.22 -12.36
N ASP A 276 -36.60 -18.42 -12.94
CA ASP A 276 -37.77 -17.88 -12.24
C ASP A 276 -38.68 -18.98 -11.72
N ALA A 277 -39.27 -18.76 -10.53
CA ALA A 277 -40.23 -19.67 -9.91
C ALA A 277 -41.49 -19.89 -10.77
N ASN A 278 -41.76 -19.00 -11.72
CA ASN A 278 -42.61 -19.27 -12.86
C ASN A 278 -41.76 -19.50 -14.13
N PRO A 279 -41.52 -20.78 -14.54
CA PRO A 279 -40.76 -21.10 -15.75
C PRO A 279 -41.34 -20.48 -17.03
N ASP A 280 -42.66 -20.27 -17.09
CA ASP A 280 -43.34 -19.67 -18.26
C ASP A 280 -43.07 -18.16 -18.42
N SER A 281 -42.50 -17.51 -17.40
CA SER A 281 -42.08 -16.11 -17.48
C SER A 281 -40.85 -15.93 -18.39
N GLY A 282 -39.99 -16.96 -18.44
CA GLY A 282 -38.73 -16.98 -19.18
C GLY A 282 -37.62 -16.09 -18.60
N TYR A 283 -37.74 -15.64 -17.35
CA TYR A 283 -36.69 -14.87 -16.68
C TYR A 283 -35.66 -15.78 -16.00
N PHE A 284 -34.41 -15.35 -16.05
CA PHE A 284 -33.29 -15.99 -15.37
C PHE A 284 -32.46 -14.95 -14.62
N TYR A 285 -31.80 -15.38 -13.54
CA TYR A 285 -31.15 -14.49 -12.59
C TYR A 285 -29.69 -14.88 -12.36
N TYR A 286 -28.79 -13.90 -12.40
CA TYR A 286 -27.36 -14.08 -12.12
C TYR A 286 -26.92 -13.31 -10.88
N LEU A 287 -25.86 -13.82 -10.24
CA LEU A 287 -25.15 -13.21 -9.13
C LEU A 287 -23.66 -13.03 -9.50
N PRO A 288 -22.95 -12.07 -8.88
CA PRO A 288 -21.50 -12.04 -8.95
C PRO A 288 -20.93 -13.31 -8.32
N ARG A 289 -19.77 -13.75 -8.81
CA ARG A 289 -19.09 -14.90 -8.22
C ARG A 289 -18.57 -14.61 -6.82
N GLY A 290 -18.06 -13.41 -6.58
CA GLY A 290 -17.36 -13.04 -5.37
C GLY A 290 -17.18 -11.52 -5.30
N TYR A 291 -16.69 -11.05 -4.15
CA TYR A 291 -16.24 -9.67 -3.98
C TYR A 291 -14.76 -9.65 -3.61
N TYR A 292 -13.99 -8.90 -4.38
CA TYR A 292 -12.53 -8.88 -4.31
C TYR A 292 -12.02 -7.48 -4.04
N LEU A 293 -10.84 -7.37 -3.46
CA LEU A 293 -10.22 -6.06 -3.21
C LEU A 293 -10.08 -5.28 -4.52
N TYR A 294 -10.70 -4.11 -4.60
CA TYR A 294 -10.61 -3.28 -5.80
C TYR A 294 -9.17 -2.80 -6.00
N TRP A 295 -8.71 -2.90 -7.25
CA TRP A 295 -7.41 -2.45 -7.70
C TRP A 295 -7.54 -1.82 -9.08
N ASP A 296 -6.81 -0.73 -9.31
CA ASP A 296 -6.60 -0.16 -10.63
C ASP A 296 -5.14 0.26 -10.81
N SER A 297 -4.69 0.36 -12.06
CA SER A 297 -3.28 0.62 -12.38
C SER A 297 -2.80 2.00 -11.95
N ASP A 298 -3.71 2.95 -11.78
CA ASP A 298 -3.38 4.36 -11.59
C ASP A 298 -3.38 4.73 -10.09
N THR A 299 -4.30 4.15 -9.32
CA THR A 299 -4.47 4.43 -7.88
C THR A 299 -4.04 3.27 -6.97
N GLY A 300 -3.79 2.09 -7.54
CA GLY A 300 -3.37 0.89 -6.82
C GLY A 300 -4.52 0.23 -6.07
N TYR A 301 -4.23 -0.39 -4.92
CA TYR A 301 -5.25 -1.03 -4.09
C TYR A 301 -6.15 0.00 -3.43
N ALA A 302 -7.46 -0.22 -3.44
CA ALA A 302 -8.40 0.54 -2.62
C ALA A 302 -8.49 -0.05 -1.20
N LEU A 303 -7.34 -0.14 -0.53
CA LEU A 303 -7.19 -0.51 0.88
C LEU A 303 -6.30 0.54 1.55
N ARG A 304 -6.70 1.01 2.72
CA ARG A 304 -5.95 1.98 3.53
C ARG A 304 -5.95 1.56 4.99
N MET A 305 -4.81 1.68 5.64
CA MET A 305 -4.62 1.44 7.08
C MET A 305 -3.95 2.67 7.70
N LEU A 306 -4.67 3.42 8.53
CA LEU A 306 -4.22 4.69 9.12
C LEU A 306 -4.12 4.61 10.64
N TYR A 307 -3.04 5.14 11.20
CA TYR A 307 -2.86 5.30 12.66
C TYR A 307 -3.49 6.60 13.16
N GLY A 308 -4.10 6.55 14.34
CA GLY A 308 -4.57 7.75 15.06
C GLY A 308 -5.81 8.43 14.49
N ALA A 309 -6.45 7.84 13.48
CA ALA A 309 -7.65 8.37 12.83
C ALA A 309 -8.95 8.05 13.59
N SER A 310 -8.95 8.22 14.92
CA SER A 310 -10.18 8.14 15.72
C SER A 310 -10.89 9.50 15.73
N ALA A 311 -12.23 9.48 15.69
CA ALA A 311 -13.03 10.69 15.92
C ALA A 311 -12.93 11.19 17.37
N ASP A 312 -12.52 10.31 18.30
CA ASP A 312 -12.37 10.62 19.72
C ASP A 312 -10.91 10.96 20.05
N GLN A 313 -10.66 12.26 20.31
CA GLN A 313 -9.35 12.84 20.65
C GLN A 313 -8.69 12.26 21.92
N SER A 314 -9.35 11.35 22.65
CA SER A 314 -8.83 10.69 23.84
C SER A 314 -8.16 9.33 23.58
N SER A 315 -8.22 8.80 22.35
CA SER A 315 -7.79 7.44 22.02
C SER A 315 -6.60 7.41 21.04
N THR A 316 -5.39 7.63 21.55
CA THR A 316 -4.14 7.66 20.76
C THR A 316 -3.70 6.31 20.17
N ASN A 317 -4.46 5.23 20.40
CA ASN A 317 -4.12 3.85 20.01
C ASN A 317 -5.18 3.20 19.12
N VAL A 318 -5.81 3.95 18.21
CA VAL A 318 -6.81 3.42 17.26
C VAL A 318 -6.24 3.46 15.85
N VAL A 319 -6.38 2.33 15.14
CA VAL A 319 -6.11 2.18 13.72
C VAL A 319 -7.44 2.13 12.98
N SER A 320 -7.58 2.94 11.94
CA SER A 320 -8.70 2.86 10.99
C SER A 320 -8.26 2.08 9.75
N ILE A 321 -9.05 1.09 9.35
CA ILE A 321 -8.83 0.31 8.12
C ILE A 321 -10.05 0.51 7.22
N ALA A 322 -9.83 0.89 5.98
CA ALA A 322 -10.88 1.05 4.98
C ALA A 322 -10.52 0.29 3.71
N ALA A 323 -11.47 -0.47 3.15
CA ALA A 323 -11.31 -1.25 1.95
C ALA A 323 -12.52 -1.08 1.03
N ARG A 324 -12.30 -1.02 -0.28
CA ARG A 324 -13.35 -1.10 -1.28
C ARG A 324 -13.24 -2.41 -2.04
N LEU A 325 -14.36 -3.10 -2.18
CA LEU A 325 -14.47 -4.36 -2.90
C LEU A 325 -15.28 -4.18 -4.18
N THR A 326 -14.93 -4.97 -5.20
CA THR A 326 -15.64 -5.04 -6.47
C THR A 326 -16.15 -6.44 -6.72
N SER A 327 -17.29 -6.54 -7.39
CA SER A 327 -17.87 -7.81 -7.84
C SER A 327 -17.11 -8.44 -9.03
N GLY A 328 -16.29 -7.64 -9.72
CA GLY A 328 -15.61 -8.04 -10.96
C GLY A 328 -16.54 -8.19 -12.17
N LEU A 329 -17.85 -7.95 -12.02
CA LEU A 329 -18.82 -8.17 -13.10
C LEU A 329 -18.56 -7.26 -14.30
N ASP A 330 -18.22 -7.89 -15.43
CA ASP A 330 -18.03 -7.24 -16.72
C ASP A 330 -19.30 -7.37 -17.61
N PRO A 331 -19.78 -6.30 -18.26
CA PRO A 331 -20.88 -6.38 -19.24
C PRO A 331 -20.69 -7.41 -20.37
N SER A 332 -19.44 -7.67 -20.77
CA SER A 332 -19.08 -8.69 -21.76
C SER A 332 -19.34 -10.11 -21.23
N ASP A 333 -19.09 -10.37 -19.95
CA ASP A 333 -19.40 -11.65 -19.29
C ASP A 333 -20.92 -11.88 -19.20
N ILE A 334 -21.68 -10.84 -18.82
CA ILE A 334 -23.15 -10.90 -18.79
C ILE A 334 -23.69 -11.21 -20.19
N SER A 335 -23.12 -10.59 -21.21
CA SER A 335 -23.49 -10.82 -22.61
C SER A 335 -23.14 -12.22 -23.09
N LEU A 336 -22.01 -12.77 -22.66
CA LEU A 336 -21.61 -14.15 -22.94
C LEU A 336 -22.57 -15.14 -22.29
N VAL A 337 -22.85 -14.99 -21.00
CA VAL A 337 -23.79 -15.85 -20.26
C VAL A 337 -25.18 -15.79 -20.88
N ARG A 338 -25.66 -14.61 -21.28
CA ARG A 338 -26.94 -14.45 -21.99
C ARG A 338 -27.00 -15.29 -23.27
N LYS A 339 -25.94 -15.26 -24.10
CA LYS A 339 -25.88 -16.05 -25.35
C LYS A 339 -25.87 -17.55 -25.07
N LEU A 340 -25.08 -18.00 -24.10
CA LEU A 340 -25.00 -19.41 -23.72
C LEU A 340 -26.34 -19.90 -23.16
N LEU A 341 -26.99 -19.11 -22.31
CA LEU A 341 -28.28 -19.42 -21.72
C LEU A 341 -29.39 -19.48 -22.78
N GLN A 342 -29.43 -18.53 -23.70
CA GLN A 342 -30.40 -18.57 -24.80
C GLN A 342 -30.27 -19.88 -25.60
N LYS A 343 -29.04 -20.30 -25.90
CA LYS A 343 -28.78 -21.57 -26.60
C LYS A 343 -29.21 -22.78 -25.78
N TYR A 344 -28.93 -22.77 -24.48
CA TYR A 344 -29.41 -23.80 -23.56
C TYR A 344 -30.93 -23.93 -23.59
N CYS A 345 -31.65 -22.81 -23.46
CA CYS A 345 -33.11 -22.79 -23.49
C CYS A 345 -33.68 -23.29 -24.83
N GLU A 346 -33.11 -22.87 -25.96
CA GLU A 346 -33.46 -23.38 -27.30
C GLU A 346 -33.31 -24.90 -27.39
N SER A 347 -32.24 -25.47 -26.82
CA SER A 347 -31.96 -26.91 -26.90
C SER A 347 -32.81 -27.78 -25.96
N THR A 348 -33.27 -27.19 -24.85
CA THR A 348 -34.00 -27.91 -23.78
C THR A 348 -35.50 -27.63 -23.80
N GLY A 349 -35.96 -26.72 -24.65
CA GLY A 349 -37.36 -26.32 -24.75
C GLY A 349 -37.83 -25.36 -23.64
N HIS A 350 -36.90 -24.83 -22.83
CA HIS A 350 -37.23 -23.77 -21.87
C HIS A 350 -37.49 -22.45 -22.59
N LYS A 351 -38.36 -21.62 -22.03
CA LYS A 351 -38.61 -20.27 -22.55
C LYS A 351 -37.50 -19.35 -22.07
N PHE A 352 -36.89 -18.61 -22.99
CA PHE A 352 -35.94 -17.55 -22.64
C PHE A 352 -36.52 -16.19 -23.02
N ARG A 353 -36.58 -15.28 -22.04
CA ARG A 353 -36.98 -13.89 -22.22
C ARG A 353 -35.82 -12.95 -21.94
N GLU A 354 -35.26 -13.02 -20.74
CA GLU A 354 -34.19 -12.12 -20.34
C GLU A 354 -33.36 -12.68 -19.18
N LEU A 355 -32.07 -12.32 -19.17
CA LEU A 355 -31.17 -12.53 -18.04
C LEU A 355 -31.11 -11.24 -17.21
N LYS A 356 -31.54 -11.30 -15.95
CA LYS A 356 -31.64 -10.16 -15.02
C LYS A 356 -30.67 -10.32 -13.84
N PRO A 357 -30.25 -9.21 -13.21
CA PRO A 357 -29.60 -9.27 -11.89
C PRO A 357 -30.50 -9.99 -10.88
N PHE A 358 -29.91 -10.74 -9.95
CA PHE A 358 -30.64 -11.42 -8.89
C PHE A 358 -31.37 -10.42 -7.98
N PRO A 359 -32.72 -10.47 -7.91
CA PRO A 359 -33.48 -9.59 -7.05
C PRO A 359 -33.42 -10.08 -5.61
N PHE A 360 -33.12 -9.18 -4.68
CA PHE A 360 -32.99 -9.50 -3.25
C PHE A 360 -33.92 -8.63 -2.40
N SER A 361 -34.42 -9.21 -1.32
CA SER A 361 -35.22 -8.53 -0.30
C SER A 361 -34.37 -8.10 0.88
N ASN A 362 -33.29 -8.84 1.15
CA ASN A 362 -32.35 -8.58 2.21
C ASN A 362 -30.94 -9.01 1.80
N ILE A 363 -29.95 -8.35 2.39
CA ILE A 363 -28.54 -8.61 2.17
C ILE A 363 -27.79 -8.48 3.49
N SER A 364 -26.90 -9.43 3.78
CA SER A 364 -26.07 -9.39 4.97
C SER A 364 -24.62 -9.68 4.61
N ILE A 365 -23.71 -8.92 5.19
CA ILE A 365 -22.28 -9.03 4.93
C ILE A 365 -21.60 -9.41 6.24
N SER A 366 -20.73 -10.41 6.19
CA SER A 366 -20.03 -10.93 7.35
C SER A 366 -18.56 -11.15 7.04
N LEU A 367 -17.70 -10.48 7.81
CA LEU A 367 -16.26 -10.78 7.88
C LEU A 367 -15.93 -11.59 9.15
N LYS A 368 -16.96 -12.08 9.86
CA LYS A 368 -16.84 -12.55 11.26
C LYS A 368 -15.96 -13.78 11.45
N GLY A 369 -15.85 -14.65 10.43
CA GLY A 369 -14.99 -15.84 10.52
C GLY A 369 -13.53 -15.44 10.71
N ASP A 370 -13.01 -14.62 9.79
CA ASP A 370 -11.60 -14.25 9.78
C ASP A 370 -11.28 -13.04 10.66
N LEU A 371 -12.23 -12.14 10.95
CA LEU A 371 -11.97 -11.02 11.85
C LEU A 371 -12.25 -11.34 13.33
N GLY A 372 -13.11 -12.33 13.60
CA GLY A 372 -13.40 -12.79 14.95
C GLY A 372 -12.18 -13.38 15.67
N GLN A 373 -11.30 -14.07 14.94
CA GLN A 373 -10.02 -14.57 15.46
C GLN A 373 -9.05 -13.46 15.92
N TYR A 374 -9.26 -12.21 15.46
CA TYR A 374 -8.48 -11.06 15.87
C TYR A 374 -9.20 -10.20 16.93
N ASN A 375 -10.26 -10.71 17.55
CA ASN A 375 -11.06 -10.01 18.56
C ASN A 375 -11.61 -8.64 18.09
N ILE A 376 -11.84 -8.46 16.79
CA ILE A 376 -12.51 -7.26 16.28
C ILE A 376 -14.01 -7.46 16.43
N PRO A 377 -14.68 -6.73 17.33
CA PRO A 377 -16.08 -6.98 17.59
C PRO A 377 -16.94 -6.39 16.44
N PRO A 378 -18.10 -7.02 16.11
CA PRO A 378 -18.88 -6.65 14.92
C PRO A 378 -19.29 -5.18 14.85
N GLU A 379 -19.51 -4.53 15.98
CA GLU A 379 -19.88 -3.11 16.08
C GLU A 379 -18.77 -2.15 15.64
N ARG A 380 -17.52 -2.62 15.55
CA ARG A 380 -16.40 -1.85 14.98
C ARG A 380 -16.23 -2.04 13.48
N ILE A 381 -17.08 -2.84 12.85
CA ILE A 381 -17.07 -3.06 11.40
C ILE A 381 -18.30 -2.37 10.82
N SER A 382 -18.07 -1.33 10.03
CA SER A 382 -19.08 -0.67 9.24
C SER A 382 -18.93 -1.12 7.79
N VAL A 383 -20.01 -1.65 7.22
CA VAL A 383 -20.07 -2.02 5.81
C VAL A 383 -21.15 -1.20 5.13
N THR A 384 -20.77 -0.54 4.05
CA THR A 384 -21.62 0.35 3.25
C THR A 384 -21.48 -0.01 1.76
N GLY A 385 -22.45 0.34 0.92
CA GLY A 385 -22.28 0.27 -0.54
C GLY A 385 -22.79 -1.00 -1.23
N ILE A 386 -24.09 -1.27 -1.22
CA ILE A 386 -24.67 -2.17 -2.22
C ILE A 386 -25.97 -1.53 -2.71
N SER A 387 -25.91 -0.85 -3.87
CA SER A 387 -27.10 -0.39 -4.61
C SER A 387 -27.73 -1.52 -5.43
N ASP A 388 -26.91 -2.49 -5.85
CA ASP A 388 -27.29 -3.69 -6.59
C ASP A 388 -26.14 -4.71 -6.50
N ILE A 389 -26.31 -5.88 -7.13
CA ILE A 389 -25.32 -6.96 -7.11
C ILE A 389 -23.99 -6.64 -7.83
N ALA A 390 -23.92 -5.56 -8.61
CA ALA A 390 -22.71 -5.09 -9.27
C ALA A 390 -22.01 -3.97 -8.49
N GLY A 391 -22.70 -3.39 -7.50
CA GLY A 391 -22.21 -2.32 -6.65
C GLY A 391 -20.93 -2.67 -5.88
N MET A 392 -20.14 -1.64 -5.57
CA MET A 392 -18.90 -1.76 -4.80
C MET A 392 -19.17 -1.72 -3.30
N ILE A 393 -18.61 -2.67 -2.55
CA ILE A 393 -18.74 -2.73 -1.09
C ILE A 393 -17.62 -1.94 -0.44
N ASP A 394 -17.97 -0.91 0.32
CA ASP A 394 -17.05 -0.15 1.16
C ASP A 394 -17.08 -0.69 2.60
N ILE A 395 -15.96 -1.25 3.04
CA ILE A 395 -15.73 -1.75 4.40
C ILE A 395 -14.88 -0.72 5.13
N SER A 396 -15.27 -0.39 6.36
CA SER A 396 -14.46 0.37 7.30
C SER A 396 -14.47 -0.32 8.65
N LEU A 397 -13.32 -0.41 9.30
CA LEU A 397 -13.23 -0.94 10.65
C LEU A 397 -12.22 -0.17 11.49
N THR A 398 -12.41 -0.22 12.81
CA THR A 398 -11.47 0.35 13.78
C THR A 398 -10.90 -0.74 14.68
N THR A 399 -9.59 -0.71 14.89
CA THR A 399 -8.88 -1.72 15.69
C THR A 399 -7.67 -1.13 16.40
N ASP A 400 -6.95 -1.92 17.19
CA ASP A 400 -5.72 -1.52 17.85
C ASP A 400 -4.46 -1.82 16.98
N PRO A 401 -3.29 -1.24 17.31
CA PRO A 401 -2.06 -1.46 16.54
C PRO A 401 -1.61 -2.91 16.45
N VAL A 402 -1.77 -3.72 17.51
CA VAL A 402 -1.35 -5.13 17.51
C VAL A 402 -2.20 -5.92 16.53
N THR A 403 -3.51 -5.71 16.56
CA THR A 403 -4.43 -6.33 15.61
C THR A 403 -4.14 -5.91 14.18
N LYS A 404 -3.80 -4.64 13.93
CA LYS A 404 -3.34 -4.19 12.61
C LYS A 404 -2.11 -4.96 12.14
N GLU A 405 -1.08 -5.11 12.97
CA GLU A 405 0.14 -5.86 12.57
C GLU A 405 -0.19 -7.32 12.22
N ASN A 406 -1.11 -7.95 12.96
CA ASN A 406 -1.60 -9.30 12.64
C ASN A 406 -2.31 -9.35 11.29
N LEU A 407 -3.19 -8.39 11.00
CA LEU A 407 -3.88 -8.30 9.70
C LEU A 407 -2.88 -8.06 8.56
N GLN A 408 -1.84 -7.26 8.78
CA GLN A 408 -0.79 -7.06 7.79
C GLN A 408 -0.02 -8.33 7.53
N MET A 409 0.37 -9.05 8.58
CA MET A 409 1.05 -10.33 8.45
C MET A 409 0.23 -11.30 7.57
N VAL A 410 -1.08 -11.39 7.81
CA VAL A 410 -2.00 -12.25 7.06
C VAL A 410 -2.11 -11.85 5.59
N LEU A 411 -2.11 -10.54 5.29
CA LEU A 411 -2.09 -10.04 3.92
C LEU A 411 -0.72 -10.31 3.25
N THR A 412 0.39 -10.16 3.96
CA THR A 412 1.74 -10.42 3.43
C THR A 412 2.02 -11.89 3.16
N GLN A 413 1.43 -12.79 3.95
CA GLN A 413 1.57 -14.24 3.77
C GLN A 413 0.65 -14.80 2.68
N GLY A 414 -0.13 -13.95 1.99
CA GLY A 414 -1.06 -14.37 0.94
C GLY A 414 -2.32 -15.08 1.44
N LEU A 415 -2.51 -15.22 2.76
CA LEU A 415 -3.69 -15.84 3.37
C LEU A 415 -4.93 -14.97 3.14
N GLY A 416 -4.78 -13.65 3.27
CA GLY A 416 -5.86 -12.68 3.05
C GLY A 416 -6.93 -12.65 4.14
N ILE A 417 -7.90 -11.76 3.98
CA ILE A 417 -9.09 -11.68 4.84
C ILE A 417 -10.29 -12.17 4.04
N SER A 418 -11.01 -13.16 4.56
CA SER A 418 -12.17 -13.75 3.93
C SER A 418 -13.46 -13.33 4.61
N GLY A 419 -14.56 -13.39 3.87
CA GLY A 419 -15.89 -13.16 4.40
C GLY A 419 -16.96 -13.66 3.44
N THR A 420 -18.20 -13.28 3.70
CA THR A 420 -19.34 -13.66 2.89
C THR A 420 -20.35 -12.53 2.75
N VAL A 421 -21.02 -12.51 1.61
CA VAL A 421 -22.25 -11.76 1.33
C VAL A 421 -23.37 -12.77 1.17
N THR A 422 -24.42 -12.67 1.99
CA THR A 422 -25.60 -13.52 1.89
C THR A 422 -26.76 -12.72 1.32
N TYR A 423 -27.22 -13.13 0.14
CA TYR A 423 -28.39 -12.62 -0.54
C TYR A 423 -29.61 -13.43 -0.16
N GLN A 424 -30.70 -12.76 0.23
CA GLN A 424 -32.00 -13.37 0.39
C GLN A 424 -32.89 -12.93 -0.78
N SER A 425 -33.33 -13.87 -1.62
CA SER A 425 -34.11 -13.57 -2.82
C SER A 425 -35.37 -12.79 -2.50
N ALA A 426 -35.75 -11.89 -3.39
CA ALA A 426 -37.11 -11.38 -3.43
C ALA A 426 -38.00 -12.40 -4.18
N SER A 427 -39.02 -12.93 -3.50
CA SER A 427 -39.97 -13.88 -4.06
C SER A 427 -41.39 -13.40 -3.76
N ASP A 428 -42.27 -13.51 -4.77
CA ASP A 428 -43.72 -13.29 -4.59
C ASP A 428 -44.45 -14.61 -4.30
N THR A 429 -43.73 -15.73 -4.37
CA THR A 429 -44.21 -17.05 -3.98
C THR A 429 -43.91 -17.29 -2.51
N GLY A 430 -44.91 -17.66 -1.73
CA GLY A 430 -44.76 -18.06 -0.32
C GLY A 430 -43.84 -19.28 -0.09
N SER A 431 -43.24 -19.84 -1.14
CA SER A 431 -42.06 -20.70 -1.06
C SER A 431 -40.88 -19.87 -0.56
N GLY A 432 -40.32 -20.26 0.59
CA GLY A 432 -39.33 -19.49 1.34
C GLY A 432 -38.22 -18.89 0.47
N ALA A 433 -37.76 -17.71 0.86
CA ALA A 433 -36.72 -16.99 0.14
C ALA A 433 -35.44 -17.83 -0.02
N LEU A 434 -34.97 -17.97 -1.25
CA LEU A 434 -33.69 -18.59 -1.57
C LEU A 434 -32.57 -17.74 -0.95
N GLN A 435 -31.69 -18.40 -0.18
CA GLN A 435 -30.48 -17.78 0.34
C GLN A 435 -29.28 -18.23 -0.48
N VAL A 436 -28.49 -17.26 -0.96
CA VAL A 436 -27.26 -17.53 -1.72
C VAL A 436 -26.09 -16.82 -1.04
N ILE A 437 -25.00 -17.55 -0.81
CA ILE A 437 -23.80 -17.06 -0.15
C ILE A 437 -22.71 -16.86 -1.20
N ILE A 438 -22.15 -15.65 -1.23
CA ILE A 438 -21.10 -15.22 -2.14
C ILE A 438 -19.83 -14.90 -1.33
N PRO A 439 -18.64 -15.40 -1.69
CA PRO A 439 -17.42 -15.14 -0.94
C PRO A 439 -16.91 -13.70 -1.09
N ILE A 440 -16.28 -13.20 -0.02
CA ILE A 440 -15.41 -12.02 -0.03
C ILE A 440 -13.96 -12.50 0.09
N SER A 441 -13.05 -11.97 -0.71
CA SER A 441 -11.61 -12.18 -0.56
C SER A 441 -10.83 -10.86 -0.66
N ILE A 442 -10.09 -10.54 0.40
CA ILE A 442 -9.21 -9.37 0.47
C ILE A 442 -7.76 -9.87 0.49
N LYS A 443 -7.11 -9.80 -0.67
CA LYS A 443 -5.74 -10.27 -0.91
C LYS A 443 -5.04 -9.30 -1.86
N PHE A 444 -3.72 -9.18 -1.73
CA PHE A 444 -2.92 -8.42 -2.69
C PHE A 444 -2.76 -9.19 -4.00
N ALA A 445 -2.27 -10.41 -3.93
CA ALA A 445 -2.00 -11.25 -5.08
C ALA A 445 -3.22 -12.08 -5.49
N ASP A 446 -4.34 -11.41 -5.81
CA ASP A 446 -5.57 -12.06 -6.28
C ASP A 446 -5.82 -11.76 -7.76
N ARG A 447 -5.97 -12.81 -8.57
CA ARG A 447 -6.31 -12.72 -10.00
C ARG A 447 -7.60 -11.93 -10.21
N HIS A 448 -8.59 -12.09 -9.32
CA HIS A 448 -9.89 -11.44 -9.47
C HIS A 448 -9.84 -9.94 -9.21
N SER A 449 -8.91 -9.48 -8.36
CA SER A 449 -8.64 -8.05 -8.18
C SER A 449 -8.07 -7.40 -9.44
N PHE A 450 -7.32 -8.14 -10.26
CA PHE A 450 -6.72 -7.63 -11.49
C PHE A 450 -7.60 -7.83 -12.73
N GLY A 451 -8.64 -8.68 -12.63
CA GLY A 451 -9.64 -8.95 -13.65
C GLY A 451 -9.17 -9.86 -14.78
N ALA A 452 -10.12 -10.33 -15.59
CA ALA A 452 -9.82 -11.11 -16.79
C ALA A 452 -9.00 -10.31 -17.81
N ARG A 453 -8.22 -11.02 -18.64
CA ARG A 453 -7.38 -10.43 -19.69
C ARG A 453 -7.84 -10.90 -21.05
N ASN A 454 -8.76 -10.14 -21.64
CA ASN A 454 -9.24 -10.39 -23.00
C ASN A 454 -8.07 -10.34 -23.99
N PHE A 455 -8.07 -11.26 -24.93
CA PHE A 455 -7.04 -11.36 -25.96
C PHE A 455 -7.64 -10.97 -27.32
N ALA A 456 -6.86 -10.23 -28.10
CA ALA A 456 -7.05 -10.13 -29.53
C ALA A 456 -5.68 -10.18 -30.20
N ARG A 457 -5.62 -10.75 -31.40
CA ARG A 457 -4.38 -10.88 -32.17
C ARG A 457 -3.74 -9.50 -32.37
N GLY A 458 -2.45 -9.39 -32.07
CA GLY A 458 -1.68 -8.14 -32.16
C GLY A 458 -1.77 -7.23 -30.93
N LEU A 459 -2.68 -7.51 -29.97
CA LEU A 459 -2.66 -6.83 -28.68
C LEU A 459 -1.58 -7.43 -27.77
N ARG A 460 -0.93 -6.55 -27.01
CA ARG A 460 0.08 -6.94 -26.01
C ARG A 460 -0.61 -7.21 -24.69
N PHE A 461 -0.22 -8.29 -24.03
CA PHE A 461 -0.54 -8.50 -22.62
C PHE A 461 0.34 -7.57 -21.78
N LYS A 462 -0.25 -6.67 -20.99
CA LYS A 462 0.48 -5.80 -20.06
C LYS A 462 0.22 -6.25 -18.63
N ASN A 463 1.28 -6.56 -17.89
CA ASN A 463 1.18 -6.78 -16.45
C ASN A 463 1.26 -5.43 -15.73
N ALA A 464 0.12 -4.78 -15.51
CA ALA A 464 0.06 -3.52 -14.77
C ALA A 464 0.10 -3.71 -13.24
N SER A 465 0.06 -4.94 -12.74
CA SER A 465 0.05 -5.20 -11.29
C SER A 465 1.43 -5.05 -10.67
N LEU A 466 1.47 -4.98 -9.33
CA LEU A 466 2.73 -5.00 -8.57
C LEU A 466 3.41 -6.36 -8.56
N PHE A 467 2.70 -7.43 -8.94
CA PHE A 467 3.15 -8.80 -8.82
C PHE A 467 3.55 -9.37 -10.17
N PRO A 468 4.58 -10.22 -10.25
CA PRO A 468 4.80 -11.02 -11.45
C PRO A 468 3.60 -11.93 -11.75
N MET A 469 3.32 -12.17 -13.03
CA MET A 469 2.25 -13.05 -13.49
C MET A 469 2.81 -14.20 -14.33
N LYS A 470 2.30 -15.42 -14.15
CA LYS A 470 2.58 -16.56 -15.04
C LYS A 470 1.43 -16.74 -16.02
N LEU A 471 1.72 -16.67 -17.31
CA LEU A 471 0.75 -16.94 -18.37
C LEU A 471 0.63 -18.44 -18.58
N LYS A 472 -0.54 -19.02 -18.29
CA LYS A 472 -0.77 -20.46 -18.38
C LYS A 472 -1.26 -20.85 -19.76
N TYR A 473 -2.42 -20.32 -20.12
CA TYR A 473 -3.12 -20.68 -21.34
C TYR A 473 -3.70 -19.47 -22.03
N LEU A 474 -3.73 -19.50 -23.36
CA LEU A 474 -4.64 -18.70 -24.15
C LEU A 474 -5.85 -19.55 -24.50
N ASN A 475 -7.03 -19.10 -24.10
CA ASN A 475 -8.29 -19.82 -24.26
C ASN A 475 -9.18 -19.12 -25.29
N VAL A 476 -9.87 -19.93 -26.09
CA VAL A 476 -10.78 -19.49 -27.15
C VAL A 476 -12.09 -20.27 -27.05
N LEU A 477 -13.15 -19.62 -26.59
CA LEU A 477 -14.48 -20.22 -26.49
C LEU A 477 -15.24 -20.04 -27.81
N VAL A 478 -15.57 -21.15 -28.47
CA VAL A 478 -16.27 -21.19 -29.76
C VAL A 478 -17.68 -21.77 -29.55
N PRO A 479 -18.73 -21.18 -30.17
CA PRO A 479 -20.07 -21.71 -30.08
C PRO A 479 -20.19 -23.01 -30.90
N GLY A 480 -21.09 -23.89 -30.50
CA GLY A 480 -21.38 -25.15 -31.19
C GLY A 480 -22.53 -25.89 -30.49
N GLU A 481 -22.83 -27.11 -30.91
CA GLU A 481 -23.77 -27.99 -30.18
C GLU A 481 -23.32 -28.20 -28.73
N THR A 482 -22.02 -28.37 -28.54
CA THR A 482 -21.36 -28.28 -27.25
C THR A 482 -20.35 -27.15 -27.34
N PRO A 483 -20.58 -26.00 -26.69
CA PRO A 483 -19.61 -24.91 -26.67
C PRO A 483 -18.25 -25.43 -26.22
N THR A 484 -17.22 -25.17 -27.01
CA THR A 484 -15.90 -25.78 -26.83
C THR A 484 -14.86 -24.70 -26.62
N VAL A 485 -13.99 -24.92 -25.63
CA VAL A 485 -12.83 -24.06 -25.37
C VAL A 485 -11.59 -24.71 -25.97
N TYR A 486 -11.03 -24.05 -26.98
CA TYR A 486 -9.73 -24.37 -27.54
C TYR A 486 -8.65 -23.64 -26.76
N SER A 487 -7.69 -24.39 -26.21
CA SER A 487 -6.63 -23.86 -25.36
C SER A 487 -5.28 -23.96 -26.05
N TYR A 488 -4.40 -23.00 -25.79
CA TYR A 488 -3.02 -22.96 -26.25
C TYR A 488 -2.13 -22.72 -25.04
N ASP A 489 -1.11 -23.56 -24.87
CA ASP A 489 -0.13 -23.46 -23.80
C ASP A 489 0.78 -22.25 -24.02
N LEU A 490 0.97 -21.47 -22.97
CA LEU A 490 1.87 -20.30 -22.91
C LEU A 490 3.13 -20.58 -22.08
N ALA A 491 3.39 -21.87 -21.79
CA ALA A 491 4.58 -22.40 -21.13
C ALA A 491 4.86 -21.78 -19.76
N ASP A 492 3.80 -21.44 -19.01
CA ASP A 492 3.88 -20.76 -17.71
C ASP A 492 4.79 -19.51 -17.75
N THR A 493 4.81 -18.80 -18.89
CA THR A 493 5.74 -17.68 -19.09
C THR A 493 5.54 -16.62 -18.02
N GLN A 494 6.60 -16.31 -17.29
CA GLN A 494 6.58 -15.27 -16.27
C GLN A 494 6.76 -13.88 -16.89
N VAL A 495 5.80 -13.00 -16.62
CA VAL A 495 5.79 -11.58 -16.99
C VAL A 495 5.99 -10.76 -15.72
N PRO A 496 7.15 -10.12 -15.52
CA PRO A 496 7.41 -9.26 -14.38
C PRO A 496 6.37 -8.14 -14.22
N ALA A 497 6.26 -7.59 -13.02
CA ALA A 497 5.44 -6.41 -12.75
C ALA A 497 5.85 -5.24 -13.67
N GLY A 498 4.89 -4.58 -14.31
CA GLY A 498 5.12 -3.50 -15.28
C GLY A 498 5.45 -3.96 -16.70
N ALA A 499 5.89 -5.21 -16.90
CA ALA A 499 6.33 -5.71 -18.20
C ALA A 499 5.17 -6.05 -19.14
N SER A 500 5.51 -6.25 -20.42
CA SER A 500 4.55 -6.67 -21.44
C SER A 500 4.98 -7.95 -22.15
N ALA A 501 4.01 -8.77 -22.52
CA ALA A 501 4.20 -9.96 -23.34
C ALA A 501 3.44 -9.82 -24.67
N THR A 502 4.10 -10.22 -25.76
CA THR A 502 3.50 -10.40 -27.08
C THR A 502 3.27 -11.87 -27.30
N ILE A 503 2.01 -12.27 -27.44
CA ILE A 503 1.65 -13.66 -27.72
C ILE A 503 1.67 -13.86 -29.24
N ASP A 504 2.60 -14.68 -29.70
CA ASP A 504 2.67 -15.13 -31.09
C ASP A 504 1.54 -16.12 -31.36
N GLY A 505 0.52 -15.60 -32.04
CA GLY A 505 -0.66 -16.35 -32.45
C GLY A 505 -0.54 -17.04 -33.80
N GLN A 506 0.64 -17.18 -34.41
CA GLN A 506 0.78 -17.81 -35.74
C GLN A 506 0.13 -19.20 -35.83
N LYS A 507 0.16 -19.96 -34.73
CA LYS A 507 -0.46 -21.30 -34.64
C LYS A 507 -1.96 -21.29 -34.35
N ILE A 508 -2.54 -20.12 -34.13
CA ILE A 508 -3.98 -19.92 -33.86
C ILE A 508 -4.66 -19.62 -35.20
N PRO A 509 -5.58 -20.47 -35.69
CA PRO A 509 -6.31 -20.20 -36.93
C PRO A 509 -7.05 -18.85 -36.89
N THR A 510 -6.91 -18.06 -37.94
CA THR A 510 -7.48 -16.69 -38.01
C THR A 510 -9.01 -16.66 -38.01
N TRP A 511 -9.67 -17.74 -38.44
CA TRP A 511 -11.14 -17.80 -38.40
C TRP A 511 -11.69 -17.75 -36.97
N LEU A 512 -10.91 -18.18 -35.97
CA LEU A 512 -11.28 -18.10 -34.56
C LEU A 512 -11.49 -16.66 -34.10
N ASP A 513 -10.75 -15.70 -34.68
CA ASP A 513 -10.87 -14.28 -34.33
C ASP A 513 -12.30 -13.75 -34.58
N SER A 514 -13.03 -14.35 -35.53
CA SER A 514 -14.42 -14.01 -35.87
C SER A 514 -15.47 -14.96 -35.28
N ALA A 515 -15.10 -16.22 -35.03
CA ALA A 515 -16.02 -17.24 -34.54
C ALA A 515 -16.10 -17.31 -33.02
N ALA A 516 -15.07 -16.84 -32.31
CA ALA A 516 -15.00 -16.93 -30.86
C ALA A 516 -16.07 -16.05 -30.19
N LEU A 517 -16.72 -16.59 -29.16
CA LEU A 517 -17.54 -15.81 -28.25
C LEU A 517 -16.67 -15.01 -27.26
N LYS A 518 -15.50 -15.57 -26.89
CA LYS A 518 -14.53 -14.95 -25.99
C LYS A 518 -13.13 -15.53 -26.24
N MET A 519 -12.12 -14.67 -26.21
CA MET A 519 -10.70 -15.05 -26.19
C MET A 519 -10.04 -14.38 -24.99
N TRP A 520 -9.31 -15.15 -24.17
CA TRP A 520 -8.70 -14.61 -22.96
C TRP A 520 -7.44 -15.36 -22.56
N VAL A 521 -6.54 -14.66 -21.87
CA VAL A 521 -5.35 -15.24 -21.25
C VAL A 521 -5.69 -15.67 -19.83
N ASP A 522 -5.51 -16.94 -19.54
CA ASP A 522 -5.46 -17.47 -18.18
C ASP A 522 -4.06 -17.28 -17.60
N TYR A 523 -4.00 -16.76 -16.38
CA TYR A 523 -2.76 -16.44 -15.70
C TYR A 523 -2.86 -16.70 -14.20
N ALA A 524 -1.71 -16.93 -13.56
CA ALA A 524 -1.57 -16.93 -12.11
C ALA A 524 -0.74 -15.73 -11.64
N VAL A 525 -1.11 -15.17 -10.49
CA VAL A 525 -0.31 -14.15 -9.82
C VAL A 525 0.70 -14.84 -8.90
N LEU A 526 1.97 -14.44 -8.95
CA LEU A 526 3.00 -14.95 -8.05
C LEU A 526 2.96 -14.18 -6.73
N ALA A 527 2.31 -14.77 -5.72
CA ALA A 527 2.09 -14.15 -4.42
C ALA A 527 3.32 -14.17 -3.49
N ASP A 528 4.33 -14.96 -3.83
CA ASP A 528 5.56 -15.19 -3.06
C ASP A 528 6.67 -14.16 -3.36
N ASP A 529 6.41 -13.16 -4.19
CA ASP A 529 7.35 -12.09 -4.48
C ASP A 529 7.43 -11.08 -3.32
N GLU A 530 8.46 -11.19 -2.48
CA GLU A 530 8.65 -10.36 -1.29
C GLU A 530 8.69 -8.86 -1.60
N GLU A 531 9.29 -8.47 -2.74
CA GLU A 531 9.38 -7.06 -3.16
C GLU A 531 8.00 -6.50 -3.53
N ALA A 532 7.20 -7.25 -4.28
CA ALA A 532 5.83 -6.91 -4.62
C ALA A 532 4.93 -6.80 -3.39
N VAL A 533 5.07 -7.75 -2.45
CA VAL A 533 4.34 -7.73 -1.17
C VAL A 533 4.72 -6.48 -0.35
N ALA A 534 6.02 -6.17 -0.25
CA ALA A 534 6.49 -4.99 0.45
C ALA A 534 5.96 -3.69 -0.18
N LYS A 535 5.94 -3.60 -1.52
CA LYS A 535 5.33 -2.48 -2.26
C LYS A 535 3.83 -2.38 -2.02
N ALA A 536 3.11 -3.51 -2.04
CA ALA A 536 1.67 -3.55 -1.80
C ALA A 536 1.34 -3.06 -0.39
N ILE A 537 2.04 -3.56 0.64
CA ILE A 537 1.91 -3.08 2.03
C ILE A 537 2.23 -1.60 2.11
N GLY A 538 3.37 -1.17 1.56
CA GLY A 538 3.78 0.22 1.53
C GLY A 538 2.73 1.14 0.89
N SER A 539 1.99 0.66 -0.11
CA SER A 539 0.93 1.44 -0.75
C SER A 539 -0.34 1.60 0.10
N VAL A 540 -0.67 0.60 0.93
CA VAL A 540 -1.90 0.62 1.75
C VAL A 540 -1.67 1.18 3.14
N THR A 541 -0.43 1.17 3.63
CA THR A 541 0.02 1.91 4.82
C THR A 541 0.54 3.30 4.47
N GLY A 542 0.84 3.55 3.20
CA GLY A 542 1.52 4.75 2.71
C GLY A 542 0.67 6.01 2.67
N GLY A 543 -0.58 5.96 3.14
CA GLY A 543 -1.31 7.15 3.54
C GLY A 543 -0.71 7.66 4.84
N VAL A 544 0.36 8.44 4.72
CA VAL A 544 1.25 8.79 5.84
C VAL A 544 2.03 7.56 6.28
N THR A 545 3.21 7.30 5.67
CA THR A 545 4.29 6.51 6.32
C THR A 545 4.18 6.83 7.79
N SER A 546 3.80 5.91 8.69
CA SER A 546 3.47 6.18 10.09
C SER A 546 4.38 7.28 10.63
N ILE A 547 3.99 8.55 10.47
CA ILE A 547 4.96 9.60 10.72
C ILE A 547 4.85 9.62 12.21
N THR A 548 5.89 9.15 12.90
CA THR A 548 5.90 9.10 14.34
C THR A 548 5.55 10.49 14.83
N GLN A 549 4.29 10.66 15.23
CA GLN A 549 3.80 11.92 15.74
C GLN A 549 4.34 12.01 17.14
N SER A 550 5.15 13.02 17.37
CA SER A 550 5.68 13.31 18.69
C SER A 550 5.24 14.69 19.14
N GLU A 551 5.46 15.01 20.40
CA GLU A 551 5.24 16.35 20.93
C GLU A 551 6.58 16.88 21.44
N ILE A 552 6.83 18.17 21.24
CA ILE A 552 7.94 18.86 21.88
C ILE A 552 7.48 19.23 23.29
N THR A 553 8.28 18.90 24.29
CA THR A 553 8.02 19.19 25.70
C THR A 553 9.03 20.20 26.23
N PHE A 554 8.54 21.36 26.64
CA PHE A 554 9.31 22.35 27.41
C PHE A 554 9.08 22.10 28.90
N ARG A 555 10.15 21.75 29.62
CA ARG A 555 10.10 21.54 31.07
C ARG A 555 10.74 22.74 31.77
N THR A 556 9.93 23.46 32.55
CA THR A 556 10.43 24.56 33.37
C THR A 556 11.11 24.01 34.62
N LEU A 557 12.23 24.61 35.01
CA LEU A 557 12.86 24.41 36.31
C LEU A 557 12.32 25.47 37.27
N THR A 558 13.04 26.57 37.49
CA THR A 558 12.61 27.76 38.24
C THR A 558 12.67 29.08 37.45
N PRO A 559 12.46 29.10 36.12
CA PRO A 559 12.72 30.29 35.31
C PRO A 559 11.87 31.51 35.71
N LEU A 560 10.62 31.34 36.17
CA LEU A 560 9.77 32.47 36.54
C LEU A 560 10.22 33.07 37.88
N ALA A 561 10.49 32.23 38.87
CA ALA A 561 11.03 32.66 40.16
C ALA A 561 12.39 33.37 40.00
N ASP A 562 13.28 32.85 39.15
CA ASP A 562 14.63 33.37 38.99
C ASP A 562 14.70 34.69 38.20
N THR A 563 13.69 34.98 37.37
CA THR A 563 13.67 36.15 36.49
C THR A 563 12.64 37.20 36.90
N GLY A 564 11.71 36.85 37.79
CA GLY A 564 10.57 37.71 38.15
C GLY A 564 9.53 37.86 37.03
N ALA A 565 9.61 37.05 35.98
CA ALA A 565 8.70 37.11 34.84
C ALA A 565 7.28 36.68 35.23
N ALA A 566 6.28 37.33 34.63
CA ALA A 566 4.88 36.93 34.77
C ALA A 566 4.56 35.69 33.92
N VAL A 567 5.11 35.62 32.71
CA VAL A 567 4.99 34.47 31.80
C VAL A 567 6.17 34.45 30.84
N ILE A 568 6.54 33.27 30.36
CA ILE A 568 7.52 33.12 29.28
C ILE A 568 6.82 32.51 28.07
N LEU A 569 6.92 33.17 26.91
CA LEU A 569 6.41 32.64 25.64
C LEU A 569 7.52 31.90 24.92
N VAL A 570 7.24 30.69 24.46
CA VAL A 570 8.13 29.92 23.59
C VAL A 570 7.52 29.88 22.21
N THR A 571 8.15 30.57 21.27
CA THR A 571 7.79 30.49 19.85
C THR A 571 8.64 29.41 19.20
N VAL A 572 8.02 28.45 18.53
CA VAL A 572 8.64 27.28 17.92
C VAL A 572 8.38 27.28 16.43
N SER A 573 9.43 27.14 15.63
CA SER A 573 9.40 27.08 14.18
C SER A 573 9.90 25.72 13.71
N SER A 574 9.11 25.02 12.89
CA SER A 574 9.50 23.73 12.32
C SER A 574 8.76 23.45 11.02
N LYS A 575 9.48 22.95 10.01
CA LYS A 575 8.85 22.35 8.81
C LYS A 575 8.14 21.03 9.11
N TYR A 576 8.53 20.36 10.20
CA TYR A 576 7.95 19.09 10.61
C TYR A 576 6.65 19.25 11.39
N PHE A 577 6.13 20.46 11.57
CA PHE A 577 4.73 20.63 11.99
C PHE A 577 3.75 20.38 10.83
N ASP A 578 4.24 20.33 9.59
CA ASP A 578 3.52 19.90 8.41
C ASP A 578 3.88 18.42 8.11
N ALA A 579 2.85 17.58 7.92
CA ALA A 579 3.00 16.15 7.61
C ALA A 579 3.68 15.89 6.27
N THR A 580 3.83 16.90 5.41
CA THR A 580 4.57 16.81 4.15
C THR A 580 5.97 17.44 4.21
N ALA A 581 6.32 18.07 5.34
CA ALA A 581 7.53 18.89 5.50
C ALA A 581 7.76 19.94 4.39
N SER A 582 6.67 20.42 3.79
CA SER A 582 6.71 21.33 2.63
C SER A 582 6.87 22.79 3.04
N ALA A 583 6.33 23.17 4.21
CA ALA A 583 6.35 24.54 4.71
C ALA A 583 6.77 24.60 6.18
N GLU A 584 7.52 25.63 6.54
CA GLU A 584 7.83 25.95 7.93
C GLU A 584 6.62 26.56 8.62
N VAL A 585 6.17 25.96 9.72
CA VAL A 585 5.04 26.43 10.52
C VAL A 585 5.55 26.91 11.88
N VAL A 586 4.92 27.96 12.39
CA VAL A 586 5.24 28.55 13.70
C VAL A 586 4.10 28.32 14.68
N LYS A 587 4.42 27.88 15.90
CA LYS A 587 3.50 27.71 17.01
C LYS A 587 4.06 28.38 18.26
N THR A 588 3.20 28.83 19.17
CA THR A 588 3.62 29.43 20.44
C THR A 588 3.00 28.71 21.61
N VAL A 589 3.76 28.52 22.69
CA VAL A 589 3.30 27.95 23.96
C VAL A 589 3.69 28.86 25.11
N GLU A 590 2.80 29.03 26.08
CA GLU A 590 3.00 29.86 27.27
C GLU A 590 3.47 29.00 28.46
N LEU A 591 4.58 29.38 29.07
CA LEU A 591 5.11 28.77 30.29
C LEU A 591 4.67 29.62 31.49
N THR A 592 3.62 29.17 32.16
CA THR A 592 2.94 29.94 33.23
C THR A 592 3.33 29.51 34.64
N GLN A 593 4.10 28.42 34.79
CA GLN A 593 4.47 27.84 36.07
C GLN A 593 5.88 27.22 36.03
N ASP A 594 6.56 27.26 37.18
CA ASP A 594 7.82 26.58 37.42
C ASP A 594 7.60 25.07 37.71
N SER A 595 8.63 24.25 37.49
CA SER A 595 8.62 22.79 37.68
C SER A 595 7.52 22.03 36.91
N SER A 596 7.06 22.60 35.80
CA SER A 596 5.94 22.11 34.99
C SER A 596 6.39 21.72 33.58
N SER A 597 5.57 20.94 32.87
CA SER A 597 5.84 20.52 31.50
C SER A 597 4.76 21.03 30.56
N PHE A 598 5.18 21.67 29.47
CA PHE A 598 4.32 22.30 28.48
C PHE A 598 4.60 21.67 27.11
N LYS A 599 3.55 21.30 26.39
CA LYS A 599 3.67 20.55 25.14
C LYS A 599 3.30 21.39 23.93
N VAL A 600 3.98 21.18 22.81
CA VAL A 600 3.64 21.76 21.51
C VAL A 600 3.81 20.73 20.39
N GLY A 601 2.80 20.58 19.55
CA GLY A 601 2.75 19.49 18.57
C GLY A 601 1.43 19.41 17.78
N PRO A 602 1.23 18.33 17.00
CA PRO A 602 2.18 17.24 16.76
C PRO A 602 3.36 17.68 15.87
N ILE A 603 4.53 17.05 16.04
CA ILE A 603 5.66 17.10 15.09
C ILE A 603 5.76 15.75 14.37
N TYR A 604 5.95 15.83 13.05
CA TYR A 604 5.96 14.74 12.10
C TYR A 604 7.42 14.34 11.78
N LEU A 605 7.92 13.27 12.40
CA LEU A 605 9.30 12.77 12.21
C LEU A 605 9.52 12.05 10.86
N ILE A 606 9.45 12.78 9.76
CA ILE A 606 9.61 12.25 8.40
C ILE A 606 11.09 11.96 8.14
N ASN A 607 11.46 10.67 8.03
CA ASN A 607 12.86 10.22 7.86
C ASN A 607 13.80 10.81 8.92
N ARG A 608 13.31 10.97 10.15
CA ARG A 608 14.06 11.51 11.28
C ARG A 608 13.79 10.72 12.56
N GLN A 609 14.75 10.76 13.48
CA GLN A 609 14.60 10.24 14.85
C GLN A 609 14.83 11.37 15.88
N PRO A 610 14.19 11.32 17.07
CA PRO A 610 14.50 12.25 18.15
C PRO A 610 15.98 12.19 18.54
N GLY A 611 16.62 13.34 18.64
CA GLY A 611 18.05 13.47 18.96
C GLY A 611 18.99 13.36 17.75
N GLU A 612 18.48 13.02 16.57
CA GLU A 612 19.30 12.92 15.35
C GLU A 612 19.79 14.29 14.87
N ILE A 613 21.11 14.44 14.74
CA ILE A 613 21.75 15.66 14.26
C ILE A 613 21.95 15.57 12.76
N LYS A 614 21.29 16.45 12.01
CA LYS A 614 21.47 16.60 10.57
C LYS A 614 21.88 18.05 10.25
N PRO A 615 23.09 18.29 9.71
CA PRO A 615 23.57 19.64 9.44
C PRO A 615 22.61 20.44 8.54
N GLY A 616 22.25 21.65 8.96
CA GLY A 616 21.34 22.54 8.23
C GLY A 616 19.85 22.15 8.25
N ASP A 617 19.47 21.15 9.04
CA ASP A 617 18.11 20.61 9.10
C ASP A 617 17.74 20.24 10.55
N PRO A 618 17.56 21.20 11.48
CA PRO A 618 17.15 20.89 12.85
C PRO A 618 15.70 20.38 12.89
N LEU A 619 15.34 19.56 13.89
CA LEU A 619 13.94 19.13 14.07
C LEU A 619 13.03 20.31 14.38
N PHE A 620 13.48 21.26 15.18
CA PHE A 620 12.78 22.53 15.35
C PHE A 620 13.75 23.61 15.81
N ARG A 621 13.30 24.86 15.70
CA ARG A 621 13.94 26.03 16.25
C ARG A 621 13.00 26.66 17.25
N TYR A 622 13.52 27.20 18.36
CA TYR A 622 12.68 27.92 19.32
C TYR A 622 13.31 29.24 19.74
N LYS A 623 12.45 30.17 20.18
CA LYS A 623 12.80 31.50 20.65
C LYS A 623 11.98 31.83 21.88
N LEU A 624 12.64 32.38 22.92
CA LEU A 624 11.99 32.75 24.17
C LEU A 624 11.64 34.24 24.17
N THR A 625 10.48 34.58 24.73
CA THR A 625 10.09 35.95 25.06
C THR A 625 9.69 35.99 26.53
N VAL A 626 10.36 36.85 27.31
CA VAL A 626 10.06 37.05 28.73
C VAL A 626 9.07 38.20 28.85
N VAL A 627 7.94 37.97 29.51
CA VAL A 627 6.93 39.01 29.79
C VAL A 627 7.00 39.36 31.26
N ASN A 628 7.35 40.61 31.55
CA ASN A 628 7.45 41.11 32.92
C ASN A 628 6.05 41.45 33.49
N PRO A 629 5.90 41.53 34.82
CA PRO A 629 4.63 41.89 35.46
C PRO A 629 4.09 43.28 35.07
N ASP A 630 4.95 44.18 34.59
CA ASP A 630 4.58 45.51 34.09
C ASP A 630 4.07 45.50 32.63
N GLY A 631 4.02 44.33 32.00
CA GLY A 631 3.59 44.14 30.62
C GLY A 631 4.69 44.37 29.58
N THR A 632 5.90 44.72 29.99
CA THR A 632 7.05 44.82 29.06
C THR A 632 7.48 43.43 28.59
N MET A 633 7.88 43.35 27.32
CA MET A 633 8.31 42.09 26.69
C MET A 633 9.77 42.18 26.26
N GLN A 634 10.57 41.20 26.64
CA GLN A 634 11.93 41.01 26.16
C GLN A 634 12.02 39.76 25.31
N GLU A 635 12.15 39.95 23.99
CA GLU A 635 12.32 38.86 23.04
C GLU A 635 13.81 38.48 22.92
N GLY A 636 14.10 37.17 22.82
CA GLY A 636 15.45 36.67 22.62
C GLY A 636 16.12 37.20 21.34
N ALA A 637 17.45 37.19 21.29
CA ALA A 637 18.19 37.73 20.14
C ALA A 637 18.23 36.76 18.95
N SER A 638 18.22 35.45 19.19
CA SER A 638 18.42 34.43 18.16
C SER A 638 17.52 33.20 18.37
N TRP A 639 17.24 32.50 17.27
CA TRP A 639 16.63 31.18 17.30
C TRP A 639 17.63 30.14 17.80
N VAL A 640 17.18 29.25 18.67
CA VAL A 640 17.96 28.11 19.15
C VAL A 640 17.50 26.85 18.41
N GLU A 641 18.45 26.17 17.77
CA GLU A 641 18.19 24.90 17.09
C GLU A 641 18.14 23.74 18.10
N ALA A 642 17.16 22.85 17.94
CA ALA A 642 16.99 21.69 18.79
C ALA A 642 16.64 20.44 17.98
N ASN A 643 17.23 19.31 18.41
CA ASN A 643 16.93 17.98 17.89
C ASN A 643 16.36 17.05 18.97
N ASN A 644 16.40 17.42 20.25
CA ASN A 644 15.74 16.66 21.31
C ASN A 644 14.31 17.19 21.49
N LEU A 645 13.34 16.29 21.64
CA LEU A 645 11.94 16.65 21.85
C LEU A 645 11.69 17.21 23.26
N THR A 646 12.59 16.98 24.22
CA THR A 646 12.51 17.59 25.55
C THR A 646 13.53 18.71 25.69
N VAL A 647 13.06 19.91 26.05
CA VAL A 647 13.89 21.10 26.30
C VAL A 647 13.68 21.57 27.73
N TYR A 648 14.76 21.75 28.48
CA TYR A 648 14.71 22.31 29.83
C TYR A 648 14.91 23.82 29.79
N ILE A 649 14.00 24.56 30.41
CA ILE A 649 14.03 26.01 30.52
C ILE A 649 14.33 26.40 31.96
N GLY A 650 15.51 26.96 32.18
CA GLY A 650 15.94 27.55 33.46
C GLY A 650 16.57 28.93 33.25
N ALA A 651 16.98 29.57 34.34
CA ALA A 651 17.54 30.93 34.31
C ALA A 651 18.78 31.08 33.40
N ALA A 652 19.60 30.04 33.26
CA ALA A 652 20.78 30.07 32.39
C ALA A 652 20.40 30.15 30.90
N GLN A 653 19.40 29.37 30.47
CA GLN A 653 18.88 29.40 29.11
C GLN A 653 18.21 30.73 28.78
N ILE A 654 17.48 31.32 29.73
CA ILE A 654 16.89 32.65 29.51
C ILE A 654 17.99 33.68 29.34
N ARG A 655 18.98 33.71 30.25
CA ARG A 655 20.10 34.66 30.21
C ARG A 655 20.93 34.56 28.93
N SER A 656 21.22 33.34 28.46
CA SER A 656 21.99 33.14 27.24
C SER A 656 21.24 33.56 25.98
N ILE A 657 19.90 33.53 26.00
CA ILE A 657 19.05 33.85 24.85
C ILE A 657 18.64 35.33 24.82
N THR A 658 18.41 35.94 25.99
CA THR A 658 18.02 37.35 26.12
C THR A 658 19.22 38.30 26.27
N GLY A 659 20.42 37.78 26.56
CA GLY A 659 21.65 38.57 26.63
C GLY A 659 21.79 39.44 27.88
N VAL A 660 21.00 39.19 28.93
CA VAL A 660 21.01 39.99 30.17
C VAL A 660 22.18 39.57 31.07
N SER A 661 23.21 40.41 31.17
CA SER A 661 24.25 40.38 32.20
C SER A 661 23.71 41.00 33.50
N GLU A 662 24.02 40.41 34.66
CA GLU A 662 23.55 40.87 35.97
C GLU A 662 23.88 42.34 36.25
N THR A 663 22.89 43.08 36.73
CA THR A 663 23.12 44.17 37.69
C THR A 663 23.16 43.52 39.07
N PRO A 664 24.17 43.77 39.92
CA PRO A 664 24.32 43.07 41.19
C PRO A 664 23.18 43.44 42.14
N SER A 665 22.54 42.41 42.71
CA SER A 665 21.54 42.55 43.77
C SER A 665 22.20 43.04 45.06
N PRO A 666 21.56 43.92 45.85
CA PRO A 666 22.13 44.45 47.10
C PRO A 666 22.24 43.37 48.18
N SER A 667 23.33 43.43 48.94
CA SER A 667 23.66 42.53 50.06
C SER A 667 22.55 42.45 51.13
N PRO A 668 22.38 41.30 51.79
CA PRO A 668 21.47 41.17 52.91
C PRO A 668 22.11 41.71 54.21
N GLU A 669 21.39 42.58 54.92
CA GLU A 669 21.66 42.93 56.32
C GLU A 669 21.31 41.76 57.26
N PRO A 670 22.02 41.61 58.39
CA PRO A 670 21.74 40.58 59.37
C PRO A 670 20.81 41.10 60.48
N THR A 671 19.81 40.31 60.87
CA THR A 671 19.09 40.56 62.14
C THR A 671 18.93 39.29 62.96
N GLN A 672 19.20 39.48 64.25
CA GLN A 672 19.36 38.51 65.31
C GLN A 672 18.05 37.91 65.84
N ASN A 673 18.17 36.67 66.34
CA ASN A 673 17.52 36.05 67.51
C ASN A 673 16.20 36.59 68.07
N THR A 674 15.23 35.66 68.20
CA THR A 674 14.61 35.38 69.52
C THR A 674 14.15 33.91 69.64
N GLN A 675 14.23 33.40 70.87
CA GLN A 675 14.11 32.01 71.31
C GLN A 675 12.66 31.51 71.52
N SER A 676 12.43 30.20 71.23
CA SER A 676 11.75 29.14 72.04
C SER A 676 10.32 29.31 72.63
N PRO A 677 9.62 28.22 73.10
CA PRO A 677 9.81 26.77 72.88
C PRO A 677 8.50 25.93 72.72
N ALA A 678 8.71 24.62 72.52
CA ALA A 678 7.93 23.45 72.98
C ALA A 678 6.64 23.03 72.22
N SER A 679 6.62 21.80 71.67
CA SER A 679 6.19 20.59 72.40
C SER A 679 6.08 19.34 71.50
N ASP A 680 6.60 18.23 72.05
CA ASP A 680 6.34 16.79 71.85
C ASP A 680 5.36 16.31 70.77
N GLN A 681 5.76 15.29 69.99
CA GLN A 681 5.30 13.90 70.21
C GLN A 681 5.96 12.88 69.26
N GLN A 682 6.75 12.00 69.89
CA GLN A 682 6.94 10.55 69.73
C GLN A 682 6.74 9.83 68.38
N ALA A 683 7.81 9.10 68.02
CA ALA A 683 7.88 7.92 67.15
C ALA A 683 7.20 6.68 67.81
N PRO A 684 7.12 5.51 67.14
CA PRO A 684 8.31 4.66 66.95
C PRO A 684 8.42 3.98 65.58
N ALA A 685 9.66 3.59 65.30
CA ALA A 685 10.07 2.66 64.27
C ALA A 685 9.71 1.21 64.65
N GLU A 686 9.45 0.37 63.65
CA GLU A 686 9.83 -1.04 63.74
C GLU A 686 10.23 -1.56 62.34
N GLN A 687 11.21 -2.45 62.37
CA GLN A 687 12.12 -2.87 61.33
C GLN A 687 11.67 -4.25 60.73
N PRO A 688 12.43 -4.88 59.80
CA PRO A 688 11.91 -5.78 58.77
C PRO A 688 12.01 -7.28 59.11
N ALA A 689 11.27 -8.14 58.40
CA ALA A 689 11.71 -9.48 57.99
C ALA A 689 10.72 -10.16 57.00
N GLN A 690 11.32 -10.82 56.00
CA GLN A 690 10.79 -11.80 55.01
C GLN A 690 10.21 -11.26 53.70
#